data_AF-A0A0Q4XCN3-F1
#
_entry.id   AF-A0A0Q4XCN3-F1
#
_cell.length_a   1.000
_cell.length_b   1.000
_cell.length_c   1.000
_cell.angle_alpha   90.00
_cell.angle_beta   90.00
_cell.angle_gamma   90.00
#
_symmetry.space_group_name_H-M   'P 1'
#
loop_
_entity.id
_entity.type
_entity.pdbx_description
1 polymer ?
#
loop_
_entity_poly.entity_id
_entity_poly.type
_entity_poly.pdbx_seq_one_letter_code
_entity_poly.pdbx_strand_id
1 'polypeptide(L)'
;MLGALAKKIFGSSNDRRVKGYRPRVAEINALEPEISALSDEALRARTDMLKAELAAGKTLDDILVPAFATVREGAKRALGQRHFDVQLIGGMVLHESGIAEMRTGEGKTLVATLPVYLNALSGLGVHVVTVNDYLASRDAEWMGRVYRFLGLTVGTIVHGLDDEQRRDAYACDITYGTNNEFGFDYLRDNMKYELSQLSQRGHNFAIVDEVDSILIDEARTPLIISGPVDDRSELYVSVDALMPHLEKEHYDLDEKQRSVSLTESGNEFIEDLLRGADLLKEGDLYDAHNVSLVHHVNQALRAHTLFTLDKDYIVKNDEVVIIDEFTGRMMQGRRYSEGLHQALEAKERVTIQPENQTLASITFQNYFRLYSKLAGMTGTASTEADEFAEIYKLEVVDIPTNKEVERVDEDDEVYRTVGEKYDGIIAEIEKAHARHQPILVGTGSIEKSQHLAEMLTKAGFRQLDYSDLNALTDVYAAAREGRVTKTFAVLNARFHEQEAYIVAEAGVPGAITIATNMAGRGTDIKLGGNLEMRLEKELAGVPEGAERDAKAAAIKAEIEENRAKVLASGEPADLAAGRKKALPGGLYIIGTERHESRRIDNQLRGRSGRQGDPGRSKFYLSLQDDLMRIFGSDRMDGMLTRLGLEKGEAIIHPWINKAIEKAQQKVEARNFDMRKNVLKYDNVMNDQRKVVFEQRRDFMGQDSVRDTVDEMRHGVVDDLVAIHVPENAYAEQWDIEGLRLRVAEVLNLDVPVEDWAKEEGIADEEMRDRLRTASDEAYAARTEKNTPEVMTYVEKQVLLQTLDHLWREHLVTLDHLRQVIGWRGFAQRDPLNEYKSEAFELFNGLVGSLREQVTQQLARIEITYQEQEPQGANPFASPELPSMFAQHLDPVTGENEMDYAGRGTGSDGGGGPAYGYAAQALSPDTAVIERDPNDATTWGRVGRNEPCPCGSGKKYKHCHGTLTA
;
A
#
# COMPACT_ATOMS: atom_id res chain seq x y z
N MET A 1 -7.31 -37.11 -22.64
CA MET A 1 -7.14 -37.50 -24.06
C MET A 1 -7.89 -36.54 -24.99
N LEU A 2 -9.23 -36.41 -24.91
CA LEU A 2 -10.02 -35.47 -25.75
C LEU A 2 -9.60 -33.99 -25.58
N GLY A 3 -9.35 -33.52 -24.37
CA GLY A 3 -8.88 -32.15 -24.12
C GLY A 3 -7.50 -31.82 -24.71
N ALA A 4 -6.59 -32.80 -24.79
CA ALA A 4 -5.27 -32.62 -25.40
C ALA A 4 -5.34 -32.58 -26.93
N LEU A 5 -6.24 -33.36 -27.54
CA LEU A 5 -6.49 -33.34 -28.98
C LEU A 5 -7.17 -32.02 -29.40
N ALA A 6 -8.16 -31.56 -28.62
CA ALA A 6 -8.85 -30.28 -28.84
C ALA A 6 -7.88 -29.08 -28.71
N LYS A 7 -7.00 -29.07 -27.69
CA LYS A 7 -5.95 -28.04 -27.53
C LYS A 7 -4.97 -28.02 -28.71
N LYS A 8 -4.68 -29.17 -29.33
CA LYS A 8 -3.76 -29.29 -30.47
C LYS A 8 -4.39 -28.82 -31.80
N ILE A 9 -5.72 -28.92 -31.94
CA ILE A 9 -6.46 -28.53 -33.15
C ILE A 9 -6.93 -27.07 -33.09
N PHE A 10 -7.49 -26.64 -31.95
CA PHE A 10 -8.09 -25.30 -31.80
C PHE A 10 -7.18 -24.30 -31.07
N GLY A 11 -6.05 -24.74 -30.50
CA GLY A 11 -5.24 -23.95 -29.57
C GLY A 11 -5.85 -23.88 -28.16
N SER A 12 -5.15 -23.21 -27.25
CA SER A 12 -5.70 -22.80 -25.95
C SER A 12 -6.71 -21.65 -26.07
N SER A 13 -7.45 -21.33 -25.00
CA SER A 13 -8.24 -20.09 -24.91
C SER A 13 -7.35 -18.87 -25.19
N ASN A 14 -6.16 -18.83 -24.59
CA ASN A 14 -5.17 -17.79 -24.79
C ASN A 14 -4.75 -17.66 -26.27
N ASP A 15 -4.44 -18.77 -26.95
CA ASP A 15 -4.05 -18.74 -28.38
C ASP A 15 -5.13 -18.13 -29.26
N ARG A 16 -6.41 -18.38 -28.94
CA ARG A 16 -7.53 -17.81 -29.69
C ARG A 16 -7.67 -16.31 -29.41
N ARG A 17 -7.51 -15.88 -28.15
CA ARG A 17 -7.51 -14.47 -27.76
C ARG A 17 -6.40 -13.70 -28.48
N VAL A 18 -5.16 -14.20 -28.43
CA VAL A 18 -4.00 -13.60 -29.10
C VAL A 18 -4.17 -13.53 -30.63
N LYS A 19 -4.70 -14.60 -31.26
CA LYS A 19 -4.99 -14.61 -32.70
C LYS A 19 -6.01 -13.54 -33.10
N GLY A 20 -6.97 -13.22 -32.23
CA GLY A 20 -7.99 -12.20 -32.46
C GLY A 20 -7.42 -10.80 -32.67
N TYR A 21 -6.25 -10.49 -32.11
CA TYR A 21 -5.60 -9.18 -32.25
C TYR A 21 -4.78 -9.00 -33.53
N ARG A 22 -4.40 -10.09 -34.21
CA ARG A 22 -3.53 -10.03 -35.40
C ARG A 22 -4.06 -9.15 -36.54
N PRO A 23 -5.37 -9.14 -36.86
CA PRO A 23 -5.90 -8.23 -37.88
C PRO A 23 -5.66 -6.76 -37.54
N ARG A 24 -5.94 -6.34 -36.29
CA ARG A 24 -5.68 -4.96 -35.83
C ARG A 24 -4.20 -4.60 -35.85
N VAL A 25 -3.31 -5.54 -35.50
CA VAL A 25 -1.86 -5.32 -35.65
C VAL A 25 -1.48 -5.05 -37.11
N ALA A 26 -2.06 -5.80 -38.07
CA ALA A 26 -1.81 -5.58 -39.48
C ALA A 26 -2.32 -4.21 -39.96
N GLU A 27 -3.46 -3.75 -39.46
CA GLU A 27 -3.99 -2.40 -39.73
C GLU A 27 -3.09 -1.30 -39.18
N ILE A 28 -2.60 -1.43 -37.94
CA ILE A 28 -1.63 -0.50 -37.34
C ILE A 28 -0.34 -0.46 -38.17
N ASN A 29 0.17 -1.63 -38.59
CA ASN A 29 1.36 -1.73 -39.44
C ASN A 29 1.15 -1.07 -40.81
N ALA A 30 -0.06 -1.15 -41.37
CA ALA A 30 -0.38 -0.56 -42.68
C ALA A 30 -0.34 0.97 -42.68
N LEU A 31 -0.53 1.62 -41.52
CA LEU A 31 -0.44 3.08 -41.37
C LEU A 31 0.99 3.61 -41.22
N GLU A 32 1.98 2.75 -40.98
CA GLU A 32 3.37 3.16 -40.73
C GLU A 32 3.99 4.02 -41.86
N PRO A 33 3.80 3.71 -43.17
CA PRO A 33 4.34 4.54 -44.25
C PRO A 33 3.75 5.96 -44.29
N GLU A 34 2.47 6.12 -43.97
CA GLU A 34 1.79 7.42 -43.93
C GLU A 34 2.26 8.24 -42.73
N ILE A 35 2.31 7.61 -41.55
CA ILE A 35 2.63 8.29 -40.30
C ILE A 35 4.11 8.66 -40.22
N SER A 36 5.00 7.79 -40.70
CA SER A 36 6.44 8.07 -40.74
C SER A 36 6.81 9.22 -41.70
N ALA A 37 5.94 9.54 -42.68
CA ALA A 37 6.14 10.66 -43.59
C ALA A 37 5.72 12.03 -43.00
N LEU A 38 5.02 12.06 -41.85
CA LEU A 38 4.56 13.29 -41.20
C LEU A 38 5.74 14.07 -40.59
N SER A 39 5.64 15.41 -40.55
CA SER A 39 6.55 16.21 -39.71
C SER A 39 6.25 16.00 -38.23
N ASP A 40 7.16 16.41 -37.35
CA ASP A 40 6.95 16.33 -35.91
C ASP A 40 5.75 17.18 -35.47
N GLU A 41 5.54 18.36 -36.07
CA GLU A 41 4.36 19.17 -35.77
C GLU A 41 3.07 18.48 -36.25
N ALA A 42 3.09 17.88 -37.45
CA ALA A 42 1.93 17.17 -37.98
C ALA A 42 1.60 15.91 -37.17
N LEU A 43 2.62 15.19 -36.67
CA LEU A 43 2.42 14.02 -35.81
C LEU A 43 1.83 14.43 -34.45
N ARG A 44 2.31 15.52 -33.85
CA ARG A 44 1.74 16.10 -32.63
C ARG A 44 0.30 16.58 -32.84
N ALA A 45 0.01 17.22 -33.97
CA ALA A 45 -1.34 17.70 -34.30
C ALA A 45 -2.38 16.55 -34.44
N ARG A 46 -1.94 15.29 -34.62
CA ARG A 46 -2.85 14.14 -34.58
C ARG A 46 -3.54 13.99 -33.24
N THR A 47 -2.92 14.41 -32.13
CA THR A 47 -3.53 14.35 -30.80
C THR A 47 -4.80 15.21 -30.73
N ASP A 48 -4.73 16.44 -31.23
CA ASP A 48 -5.89 17.34 -31.28
C ASP A 48 -6.97 16.81 -32.24
N MET A 49 -6.56 16.24 -33.38
CA MET A 49 -7.46 15.60 -34.32
C MET A 49 -8.23 14.43 -33.68
N LEU A 50 -7.53 13.55 -32.97
CA LEU A 50 -8.15 12.39 -32.30
C LEU A 50 -9.06 12.82 -31.14
N LYS A 51 -8.67 13.85 -30.36
CA LYS A 51 -9.55 14.47 -29.35
C LYS A 51 -10.83 15.04 -29.98
N ALA A 52 -10.72 15.69 -31.14
CA ALA A 52 -11.88 16.20 -31.88
C ALA A 52 -12.79 15.07 -32.40
N GLU A 53 -12.24 13.92 -32.81
CA GLU A 53 -13.04 12.76 -33.19
C GLU A 53 -13.82 12.15 -32.01
N LEU A 54 -13.23 12.12 -30.81
CA LEU A 54 -13.94 11.71 -29.60
C LEU A 54 -15.05 12.70 -29.24
N ALA A 55 -14.78 14.01 -29.33
CA ALA A 55 -15.80 15.04 -29.14
C ALA A 55 -16.94 14.96 -30.17
N ALA A 56 -16.67 14.43 -31.37
CA ALA A 56 -17.67 14.15 -32.40
C ALA A 56 -18.47 12.85 -32.18
N GLY A 57 -18.22 12.12 -31.08
CA GLY A 57 -18.97 10.93 -30.68
C GLY A 57 -18.36 9.59 -31.08
N LYS A 58 -17.12 9.56 -31.62
CA LYS A 58 -16.39 8.28 -31.77
C LYS A 58 -15.98 7.73 -30.39
N THR A 59 -15.85 6.41 -30.30
CA THR A 59 -15.35 5.75 -29.09
C THR A 59 -13.82 5.62 -29.10
N LEU A 60 -13.23 5.29 -27.96
CA LEU A 60 -11.79 5.00 -27.88
C LEU A 60 -11.40 3.79 -28.76
N ASP A 61 -12.28 2.80 -28.90
CA ASP A 61 -12.04 1.64 -29.76
C ASP A 61 -12.00 2.02 -31.26
N ASP A 62 -12.84 2.97 -31.68
CA ASP A 62 -12.88 3.43 -33.09
C ASP A 62 -11.58 4.13 -33.50
N ILE A 63 -10.90 4.78 -32.55
CA ILE A 63 -9.66 5.51 -32.79
C ILE A 63 -8.40 4.74 -32.35
N LEU A 64 -8.54 3.49 -31.91
CA LEU A 64 -7.43 2.69 -31.38
C LEU A 64 -6.30 2.54 -32.39
N VAL A 65 -6.64 2.13 -33.63
CA VAL A 65 -5.65 1.89 -34.70
C VAL A 65 -4.85 3.16 -35.03
N PRO A 66 -5.48 4.31 -35.37
CA PRO A 66 -4.72 5.53 -35.64
C PRO A 66 -3.97 6.06 -34.41
N ALA A 67 -4.49 5.89 -33.19
CA ALA A 67 -3.79 6.29 -31.96
C ALA A 67 -2.53 5.45 -31.72
N PHE A 68 -2.62 4.12 -31.80
CA PHE A 68 -1.48 3.22 -31.58
C PHE A 68 -0.38 3.44 -32.62
N ALA A 69 -0.75 3.67 -33.88
CA ALA A 69 0.21 3.97 -34.93
C ALA A 69 0.91 5.33 -34.70
N THR A 70 0.19 6.33 -34.18
CA THR A 70 0.73 7.64 -33.78
C THR A 70 1.74 7.49 -32.64
N VAL A 71 1.39 6.74 -31.58
CA VAL A 71 2.27 6.50 -30.43
C VAL A 71 3.52 5.73 -30.83
N ARG A 72 3.39 4.73 -31.69
CA ARG A 72 4.53 3.94 -32.17
C ARG A 72 5.56 4.81 -32.87
N GLU A 73 5.12 5.69 -33.77
CA GLU A 73 6.03 6.63 -34.44
C GLU A 73 6.58 7.67 -33.45
N GLY A 74 5.75 8.15 -32.51
CA GLY A 74 6.19 9.04 -31.43
C GLY A 74 7.32 8.43 -30.59
N ALA A 75 7.19 7.16 -30.19
CA ALA A 75 8.22 6.44 -29.44
C ALA A 75 9.49 6.21 -30.27
N LYS A 76 9.34 5.89 -31.56
CA LYS A 76 10.48 5.74 -32.47
C LYS A 76 11.27 7.04 -32.61
N ARG A 77 10.60 8.20 -32.68
CA ARG A 77 11.26 9.51 -32.79
C ARG A 77 11.83 10.00 -31.45
N ALA A 78 11.07 9.88 -30.37
CA ALA A 78 11.47 10.40 -29.05
C ALA A 78 12.49 9.51 -28.33
N LEU A 79 12.42 8.20 -28.50
CA LEU A 79 13.25 7.23 -27.78
C LEU A 79 14.12 6.35 -28.68
N GLY A 80 13.94 6.39 -30.00
CA GLY A 80 14.61 5.46 -30.92
C GLY A 80 14.06 4.03 -30.86
N GLN A 81 12.92 3.81 -30.19
CA GLN A 81 12.35 2.49 -29.94
C GLN A 81 11.01 2.34 -30.65
N ARG A 82 10.96 1.46 -31.65
CA ARG A 82 9.73 1.09 -32.37
C ARG A 82 9.07 -0.09 -31.66
N HIS A 83 7.79 0.03 -31.31
CA HIS A 83 7.07 -1.10 -30.69
C HIS A 83 7.10 -2.36 -31.56
N PHE A 84 7.28 -3.53 -30.97
CA PHE A 84 7.10 -4.83 -31.63
C PHE A 84 5.61 -5.19 -31.77
N ASP A 85 5.32 -6.13 -32.65
CA ASP A 85 3.94 -6.57 -32.89
C ASP A 85 3.32 -7.22 -31.64
N VAL A 86 4.12 -7.94 -30.85
CA VAL A 86 3.70 -8.50 -29.55
C VAL A 86 3.39 -7.41 -28.52
N GLN A 87 4.08 -6.27 -28.60
CA GLN A 87 3.84 -5.12 -27.72
C GLN A 87 2.55 -4.40 -28.10
N LEU A 88 2.19 -4.33 -29.39
CA LEU A 88 0.89 -3.83 -29.82
C LEU A 88 -0.26 -4.71 -29.29
N ILE A 89 -0.08 -6.04 -29.25
CA ILE A 89 -1.05 -6.96 -28.65
C ILE A 89 -1.18 -6.70 -27.15
N GLY A 90 -0.05 -6.59 -26.43
CA GLY A 90 -0.06 -6.24 -25.01
C GLY A 90 -0.79 -4.92 -24.73
N GLY A 91 -0.56 -3.89 -25.55
CA GLY A 91 -1.24 -2.60 -25.44
C GLY A 91 -2.76 -2.69 -25.64
N MET A 92 -3.21 -3.54 -26.57
CA MET A 92 -4.65 -3.79 -26.78
C MET A 92 -5.27 -4.55 -25.61
N VAL A 93 -4.58 -5.55 -25.06
CA VAL A 93 -5.05 -6.27 -23.85
C VAL A 93 -5.21 -5.33 -22.67
N LEU A 94 -4.24 -4.43 -22.45
CA LEU A 94 -4.34 -3.41 -21.40
C LEU A 94 -5.50 -2.44 -21.66
N HIS A 95 -5.75 -2.09 -22.92
CA HIS A 95 -6.94 -1.29 -23.27
C HIS A 95 -8.25 -2.06 -23.06
N GLU A 96 -8.28 -3.38 -23.04
CA GLU A 96 -9.51 -4.16 -22.84
C GLU A 96 -9.76 -4.52 -21.37
N SER A 97 -9.12 -3.83 -20.42
CA SER A 97 -9.16 -4.17 -18.98
C SER A 97 -8.63 -5.58 -18.67
N GLY A 98 -7.63 -6.03 -19.43
CA GLY A 98 -6.94 -7.29 -19.20
C GLY A 98 -5.62 -7.12 -18.48
N ILE A 99 -5.04 -8.25 -18.06
CA ILE A 99 -3.65 -8.34 -17.63
C ILE A 99 -2.82 -8.88 -18.78
N ALA A 100 -1.86 -8.06 -19.25
CA ALA A 100 -0.88 -8.48 -20.24
C ALA A 100 0.29 -9.18 -19.52
N GLU A 101 0.33 -10.52 -19.58
CA GLU A 101 1.48 -11.28 -19.10
C GLU A 101 2.57 -11.26 -20.17
N MET A 102 3.62 -10.48 -19.91
CA MET A 102 4.76 -10.26 -20.79
C MET A 102 6.05 -10.52 -20.02
N ARG A 103 6.86 -11.48 -20.49
CA ARG A 103 8.13 -11.83 -19.83
C ARG A 103 9.04 -10.62 -19.66
N THR A 104 9.88 -10.67 -18.63
CA THR A 104 10.79 -9.57 -18.31
C THR A 104 11.74 -9.29 -19.49
N GLY A 105 11.93 -8.02 -19.84
CA GLY A 105 12.69 -7.61 -21.02
C GLY A 105 11.91 -7.58 -22.34
N GLU A 106 10.60 -7.87 -22.35
CA GLU A 106 9.74 -7.63 -23.52
C GLU A 106 9.30 -6.16 -23.68
N GLY A 107 9.75 -5.26 -22.79
CA GLY A 107 9.48 -3.81 -22.88
C GLY A 107 8.12 -3.38 -22.32
N LYS A 108 7.73 -3.90 -21.16
CA LYS A 108 6.46 -3.59 -20.45
C LYS A 108 6.20 -2.08 -20.31
N THR A 109 7.20 -1.32 -19.85
CA THR A 109 7.12 0.14 -19.70
C THR A 109 6.78 0.84 -21.03
N LEU A 110 7.39 0.40 -22.14
CA LEU A 110 7.08 0.94 -23.47
C LEU A 110 5.68 0.52 -23.95
N VAL A 111 5.24 -0.70 -23.65
CA VAL A 111 3.89 -1.20 -24.00
C VAL A 111 2.80 -0.32 -23.39
N ALA A 112 2.96 0.11 -22.14
CA ALA A 112 2.00 0.94 -21.43
C ALA A 112 1.71 2.28 -22.15
N THR A 113 2.66 2.81 -22.92
CA THR A 113 2.47 4.08 -23.65
C THR A 113 1.30 4.06 -24.62
N LEU A 114 0.99 2.90 -25.21
CA LEU A 114 -0.08 2.73 -26.19
C LEU A 114 -1.47 2.96 -25.55
N PRO A 115 -1.91 2.17 -24.55
CA PRO A 115 -3.19 2.38 -23.89
C PRO A 115 -3.21 3.66 -23.05
N VAL A 116 -2.11 4.09 -22.43
CA VAL A 116 -2.08 5.33 -21.65
C VAL A 116 -2.41 6.53 -22.53
N TYR A 117 -1.72 6.67 -23.67
CA TYR A 117 -2.00 7.74 -24.62
C TYR A 117 -3.45 7.70 -25.08
N LEU A 118 -3.95 6.52 -25.52
CA LEU A 118 -5.31 6.37 -26.02
C LEU A 118 -6.36 6.82 -24.99
N ASN A 119 -6.26 6.35 -23.75
CA ASN A 119 -7.27 6.64 -22.72
C ASN A 119 -7.11 8.06 -22.15
N ALA A 120 -5.91 8.65 -22.19
CA ALA A 120 -5.67 10.04 -21.83
C ALA A 120 -6.36 11.04 -22.77
N LEU A 121 -6.66 10.64 -24.03
CA LEU A 121 -7.41 11.49 -24.96
C LEU A 121 -8.83 11.84 -24.48
N SER A 122 -9.39 11.09 -23.53
CA SER A 122 -10.67 11.40 -22.89
C SER A 122 -10.62 12.66 -22.01
N GLY A 123 -9.44 13.11 -21.58
CA GLY A 123 -9.26 14.25 -20.67
C GLY A 123 -9.57 13.96 -19.20
N LEU A 124 -10.03 12.74 -18.88
CA LEU A 124 -10.40 12.31 -17.52
C LEU A 124 -9.22 11.86 -16.65
N GLY A 125 -8.00 11.85 -17.20
CA GLY A 125 -6.79 11.41 -16.51
C GLY A 125 -6.54 9.90 -16.59
N VAL A 126 -5.26 9.52 -16.54
CA VAL A 126 -4.79 8.12 -16.47
C VAL A 126 -3.75 7.98 -15.37
N HIS A 127 -3.91 7.00 -14.49
CA HIS A 127 -2.94 6.68 -13.45
C HIS A 127 -2.08 5.48 -13.87
N VAL A 128 -0.75 5.65 -13.81
CA VAL A 128 0.21 4.57 -14.03
C VAL A 128 0.85 4.25 -12.69
N VAL A 129 0.54 3.07 -12.17
CA VAL A 129 0.96 2.65 -10.84
C VAL A 129 2.20 1.77 -10.94
N THR A 130 3.21 2.10 -10.14
CA THR A 130 4.47 1.35 -10.03
C THR A 130 4.70 0.93 -8.58
N VAL A 131 5.70 0.06 -8.36
CA VAL A 131 5.99 -0.53 -7.04
C VAL A 131 6.69 0.45 -6.09
N ASN A 132 7.40 1.46 -6.59
CA ASN A 132 8.11 2.44 -5.75
C ASN A 132 8.32 3.79 -6.45
N ASP A 133 8.62 4.82 -5.66
CA ASP A 133 8.77 6.21 -6.10
C ASP A 133 9.89 6.39 -7.13
N TYR A 134 10.97 5.61 -7.04
CA TYR A 134 12.07 5.65 -8.01
C TYR A 134 11.58 5.22 -9.40
N LEU A 135 10.85 4.10 -9.49
CA LEU A 135 10.28 3.63 -10.75
C LEU A 135 9.23 4.60 -11.29
N ALA A 136 8.36 5.15 -10.43
CA ALA A 136 7.39 6.16 -10.81
C ALA A 136 8.08 7.37 -11.46
N SER A 137 9.11 7.92 -10.80
CA SER A 137 9.86 9.09 -11.27
C SER A 137 10.61 8.81 -12.57
N ARG A 138 11.35 7.69 -12.62
CA ARG A 138 12.12 7.27 -13.79
C ARG A 138 11.21 7.07 -15.01
N ASP A 139 10.09 6.36 -14.84
CA ASP A 139 9.22 6.04 -15.95
C ASP A 139 8.39 7.26 -16.40
N ALA A 140 8.00 8.14 -15.47
CA ALA A 140 7.39 9.42 -15.79
C ALA A 140 8.33 10.32 -16.60
N GLU A 141 9.63 10.33 -16.29
CA GLU A 141 10.62 11.09 -17.07
C GLU A 141 10.86 10.45 -18.43
N TRP A 142 11.11 9.14 -18.45
CA TRP A 142 11.51 8.39 -19.63
C TRP A 142 10.37 8.26 -20.65
N MET A 143 9.24 7.67 -20.27
CA MET A 143 8.07 7.56 -21.16
C MET A 143 7.37 8.90 -21.35
N GLY A 144 7.52 9.83 -20.40
CA GLY A 144 7.04 11.20 -20.53
C GLY A 144 7.59 11.94 -21.75
N ARG A 145 8.77 11.56 -22.25
CA ARG A 145 9.30 12.08 -23.52
C ARG A 145 8.35 11.80 -24.68
N VAL A 146 7.74 10.60 -24.74
CA VAL A 146 6.79 10.23 -25.80
C VAL A 146 5.50 11.03 -25.65
N TYR A 147 4.94 11.09 -24.44
CA TYR A 147 3.69 11.81 -24.19
C TYR A 147 3.81 13.31 -24.47
N ARG A 148 4.88 13.96 -23.97
CA ARG A 148 5.14 15.39 -24.20
C ARG A 148 5.43 15.70 -25.66
N PHE A 149 6.15 14.81 -26.36
CA PHE A 149 6.35 14.93 -27.82
C PHE A 149 5.02 14.93 -28.57
N LEU A 150 4.07 14.08 -28.15
CA LEU A 150 2.71 14.05 -28.66
C LEU A 150 1.78 15.09 -28.03
N GLY A 151 2.28 16.00 -27.20
CA GLY A 151 1.51 17.12 -26.65
C GLY A 151 0.63 16.83 -25.43
N LEU A 152 0.81 15.70 -24.75
CA LEU A 152 0.16 15.41 -23.47
C LEU A 152 1.02 15.84 -22.27
N THR A 153 0.39 16.12 -21.15
CA THR A 153 1.05 16.46 -19.87
C THR A 153 1.24 15.22 -18.99
N VAL A 154 2.30 15.24 -18.17
CA VAL A 154 2.68 14.11 -17.30
C VAL A 154 3.05 14.65 -15.92
N GLY A 155 2.29 14.23 -14.91
CA GLY A 155 2.56 14.46 -13.50
C GLY A 155 3.16 13.22 -12.85
N THR A 156 3.84 13.39 -11.72
CA THR A 156 4.28 12.26 -10.89
C THR A 156 4.06 12.55 -9.41
N ILE A 157 3.51 11.56 -8.71
CA ILE A 157 3.23 11.58 -7.28
C ILE A 157 4.28 10.71 -6.60
N VAL A 158 5.05 11.31 -5.70
CA VAL A 158 6.06 10.67 -4.86
C VAL A 158 5.93 11.18 -3.44
N HIS A 159 6.61 10.51 -2.51
CA HIS A 159 6.67 10.95 -1.13
C HIS A 159 7.25 12.37 -0.98
N GLY A 160 6.74 13.12 -0.01
CA GLY A 160 7.23 14.47 0.33
C GLY A 160 6.64 15.62 -0.49
N LEU A 161 5.75 15.36 -1.46
CA LEU A 161 4.99 16.41 -2.15
C LEU A 161 3.92 17.04 -1.26
N ASP A 162 3.77 18.36 -1.37
CA ASP A 162 2.69 19.11 -0.73
C ASP A 162 1.36 19.00 -1.51
N ASP A 163 0.28 19.52 -0.93
CA ASP A 163 -1.07 19.43 -1.48
C ASP A 163 -1.25 20.18 -2.83
N GLU A 164 -0.52 21.27 -3.04
CA GLU A 164 -0.58 22.04 -4.30
C GLU A 164 0.12 21.25 -5.42
N GLN A 165 1.32 20.74 -5.14
CA GLN A 165 2.09 19.90 -6.06
C GLN A 165 1.34 18.63 -6.45
N ARG A 166 0.68 17.98 -5.50
CA ARG A 166 -0.14 16.79 -5.78
C ARG A 166 -1.28 17.12 -6.72
N ARG A 167 -1.99 18.23 -6.47
CA ARG A 167 -3.11 18.66 -7.32
C ARG A 167 -2.67 18.98 -8.74
N ASP A 168 -1.55 19.68 -8.91
CA ASP A 168 -0.96 19.96 -10.22
C ASP A 168 -0.56 18.66 -10.95
N ALA A 169 0.00 17.70 -10.23
CA ALA A 169 0.35 16.39 -10.79
C ALA A 169 -0.90 15.61 -11.23
N TYR A 170 -1.96 15.53 -10.40
CA TYR A 170 -3.22 14.89 -10.78
C TYR A 170 -3.95 15.61 -11.92
N ALA A 171 -3.79 16.92 -12.05
CA ALA A 171 -4.37 17.71 -13.14
C ALA A 171 -3.79 17.37 -14.52
N CYS A 172 -2.61 16.74 -14.58
CA CYS A 172 -2.01 16.29 -15.84
C CYS A 172 -2.83 15.19 -16.52
N ASP A 173 -2.71 15.06 -17.85
CA ASP A 173 -3.38 14.00 -18.63
C ASP A 173 -3.00 12.60 -18.12
N ILE A 174 -1.76 12.44 -17.65
CA ILE A 174 -1.18 11.19 -17.17
C ILE A 174 -0.49 11.46 -15.82
N THR A 175 -0.72 10.61 -14.83
CA THR A 175 -0.08 10.69 -13.51
C THR A 175 0.61 9.37 -13.18
N TYR A 176 1.91 9.40 -12.95
CA TYR A 176 2.67 8.26 -12.42
C TYR A 176 2.72 8.32 -10.90
N GLY A 177 2.72 7.17 -10.23
CA GLY A 177 2.86 7.12 -8.78
C GLY A 177 2.91 5.69 -8.26
N THR A 178 2.88 5.56 -6.94
CA THR A 178 2.78 4.26 -6.26
C THR A 178 1.36 4.01 -5.78
N ASN A 179 1.02 2.74 -5.59
CA ASN A 179 -0.23 2.31 -4.99
C ASN A 179 -0.44 2.93 -3.60
N ASN A 180 0.62 2.99 -2.79
CA ASN A 180 0.61 3.64 -1.48
C ASN A 180 0.21 5.11 -1.59
N GLU A 181 0.92 5.90 -2.41
CA GLU A 181 0.65 7.34 -2.53
C GLU A 181 -0.76 7.63 -3.09
N PHE A 182 -1.19 6.90 -4.12
CA PHE A 182 -2.53 7.03 -4.69
C PHE A 182 -3.63 6.67 -3.68
N GLY A 183 -3.45 5.59 -2.91
CA GLY A 183 -4.41 5.16 -1.90
C GLY A 183 -4.46 6.09 -0.70
N PHE A 184 -3.31 6.60 -0.22
CA PHE A 184 -3.28 7.58 0.86
C PHE A 184 -3.83 8.94 0.44
N ASP A 185 -3.59 9.39 -0.80
CA ASP A 185 -4.24 10.59 -1.33
C ASP A 185 -5.75 10.45 -1.37
N TYR A 186 -6.26 9.28 -1.78
CA TYR A 186 -7.69 9.01 -1.70
C TYR A 186 -8.22 9.08 -0.27
N LEU A 187 -7.53 8.49 0.71
CA LEU A 187 -7.95 8.57 2.11
C LEU A 187 -7.88 10.01 2.64
N ARG A 188 -6.81 10.76 2.33
CA ARG A 188 -6.65 12.18 2.70
C ARG A 188 -7.74 13.05 2.12
N ASP A 189 -8.06 12.87 0.84
CA ASP A 189 -9.10 13.64 0.15
C ASP A 189 -10.48 13.43 0.78
N ASN A 190 -10.79 12.22 1.25
CA ASN A 190 -12.06 11.95 1.96
C ASN A 190 -12.11 12.51 3.39
N MET A 191 -11.03 13.11 3.90
CA MET A 191 -11.00 13.79 5.19
C MET A 191 -10.97 15.34 5.06
N LYS A 192 -10.84 15.88 3.85
CA LYS A 192 -10.79 17.34 3.61
C LYS A 192 -12.18 17.96 3.73
N TYR A 193 -12.28 19.20 4.23
CA TYR A 193 -13.59 19.85 4.46
C TYR A 193 -14.13 20.61 3.25
N GLU A 194 -13.29 20.87 2.26
CA GLU A 194 -13.67 21.63 1.06
C GLU A 194 -13.29 20.89 -0.22
N LEU A 195 -14.19 20.96 -1.22
CA LEU A 195 -13.92 20.43 -2.56
C LEU A 195 -12.69 21.07 -3.21
N SER A 196 -12.44 22.34 -2.91
CA SER A 196 -11.29 23.10 -3.40
C SER A 196 -9.96 22.54 -2.91
N GLN A 197 -9.95 21.76 -1.83
CA GLN A 197 -8.74 21.22 -1.23
C GLN A 197 -8.38 19.84 -1.79
N LEU A 198 -9.31 19.14 -2.46
CA LEU A 198 -9.09 17.81 -3.00
C LEU A 198 -7.93 17.79 -4.01
N SER A 199 -7.10 16.77 -3.93
CA SER A 199 -5.94 16.59 -4.82
C SER A 199 -6.31 15.76 -6.04
N GLN A 200 -7.01 14.64 -5.85
CA GLN A 200 -7.44 13.74 -6.91
C GLN A 200 -8.66 14.27 -7.67
N ARG A 201 -8.81 13.86 -8.93
CA ARG A 201 -9.92 14.24 -9.82
C ARG A 201 -10.72 13.05 -10.36
N GLY A 202 -10.83 11.99 -9.56
CA GLY A 202 -11.58 10.77 -9.89
C GLY A 202 -10.70 9.57 -10.30
N HIS A 203 -11.35 8.44 -10.58
CA HIS A 203 -10.70 7.15 -10.86
C HIS A 203 -11.14 6.64 -12.24
N ASN A 204 -10.53 7.16 -13.31
CA ASN A 204 -10.92 6.85 -14.68
C ASN A 204 -10.26 5.56 -15.21
N PHE A 205 -8.94 5.57 -15.40
CA PHE A 205 -8.17 4.42 -15.88
C PHE A 205 -6.88 4.26 -15.09
N ALA A 206 -6.64 3.06 -14.56
CA ALA A 206 -5.38 2.68 -13.94
C ALA A 206 -4.70 1.54 -14.72
N ILE A 207 -3.40 1.70 -14.97
CA ILE A 207 -2.52 0.59 -15.36
C ILE A 207 -1.58 0.30 -14.20
N VAL A 208 -1.66 -0.91 -13.69
CA VAL A 208 -0.79 -1.40 -12.61
C VAL A 208 0.39 -2.15 -13.22
N ASP A 209 1.60 -1.58 -13.16
CA ASP A 209 2.82 -2.32 -13.43
C ASP A 209 3.10 -3.29 -12.29
N GLU A 210 3.64 -4.46 -12.62
CA GLU A 210 3.89 -5.53 -11.65
C GLU A 210 2.62 -5.88 -10.84
N VAL A 211 1.50 -6.01 -11.57
CA VAL A 211 0.15 -6.19 -11.01
C VAL A 211 0.04 -7.34 -10.01
N ASP A 212 0.83 -8.40 -10.18
CA ASP A 212 0.88 -9.54 -9.28
C ASP A 212 1.53 -9.23 -7.94
N SER A 213 2.43 -8.26 -7.85
CA SER A 213 2.91 -7.83 -6.55
C SER A 213 1.96 -6.86 -5.88
N ILE A 214 1.46 -5.87 -6.61
CA ILE A 214 0.60 -4.84 -6.01
C ILE A 214 -0.76 -5.41 -5.60
N LEU A 215 -1.42 -6.16 -6.49
CA LEU A 215 -2.80 -6.62 -6.26
C LEU A 215 -2.91 -7.97 -5.55
N ILE A 216 -1.79 -8.68 -5.33
CA ILE A 216 -1.77 -10.00 -4.66
C ILE A 216 -0.81 -10.01 -3.47
N ASP A 217 0.46 -9.62 -3.65
CA ASP A 217 1.45 -9.67 -2.58
C ASP A 217 1.22 -8.57 -1.53
N GLU A 218 1.11 -7.32 -1.95
CA GLU A 218 0.91 -6.14 -1.08
C GLU A 218 -0.55 -6.00 -0.63
N ALA A 219 -1.49 -6.54 -1.40
CA ALA A 219 -2.91 -6.57 -1.07
C ALA A 219 -3.28 -7.46 0.15
N ARG A 220 -2.30 -7.93 0.92
CA ARG A 220 -2.51 -8.66 2.18
C ARG A 220 -2.81 -7.74 3.36
N THR A 221 -2.31 -6.51 3.33
CA THR A 221 -2.50 -5.50 4.38
C THR A 221 -3.27 -4.30 3.83
N PRO A 222 -4.19 -3.71 4.61
CA PRO A 222 -4.90 -2.50 4.20
C PRO A 222 -4.00 -1.26 4.30
N LEU A 223 -4.42 -0.17 3.66
CA LEU A 223 -3.91 1.17 3.92
C LEU A 223 -4.67 1.76 5.10
N ILE A 224 -3.95 2.30 6.09
CA ILE A 224 -4.53 2.87 7.30
C ILE A 224 -3.91 4.24 7.58
N ILE A 225 -4.76 5.24 7.76
CA ILE A 225 -4.37 6.51 8.39
C ILE A 225 -4.81 6.46 9.84
N SER A 226 -3.85 6.57 10.75
CA SER A 226 -4.12 6.65 12.18
C SER A 226 -3.88 8.05 12.72
N GLY A 227 -4.57 8.37 13.81
CA GLY A 227 -4.37 9.62 14.54
C GLY A 227 -4.61 9.43 16.04
N PRO A 228 -4.17 10.42 16.85
CA PRO A 228 -4.44 10.44 18.27
C PRO A 228 -5.94 10.66 18.53
N VAL A 229 -6.42 10.13 19.65
CA VAL A 229 -7.86 10.15 19.99
C VAL A 229 -8.04 10.62 21.43
N ASP A 230 -9.30 10.91 21.76
CA ASP A 230 -9.79 11.10 23.11
C ASP A 230 -9.43 9.91 24.01
N ASP A 231 -9.03 10.27 25.22
CA ASP A 231 -8.44 9.36 26.20
C ASP A 231 -9.49 8.36 26.75
N ARG A 232 -9.34 7.07 26.43
CA ARG A 232 -10.14 5.97 27.00
C ARG A 232 -9.49 5.30 28.21
N SER A 233 -8.47 5.91 28.80
CA SER A 233 -7.75 5.37 29.96
C SER A 233 -8.67 5.00 31.11
N GLU A 234 -9.73 5.77 31.37
CA GLU A 234 -10.69 5.47 32.44
C GLU A 234 -11.40 4.12 32.25
N LEU A 235 -11.73 3.75 31.01
CA LEU A 235 -12.38 2.47 30.72
C LEU A 235 -11.42 1.31 30.96
N TYR A 236 -10.16 1.42 30.53
CA TYR A 236 -9.13 0.41 30.81
C TYR A 236 -8.90 0.22 32.31
N VAL A 237 -8.81 1.31 33.07
CA VAL A 237 -8.67 1.26 34.53
C VAL A 237 -9.89 0.62 35.19
N SER A 238 -11.09 0.97 34.74
CA SER A 238 -12.34 0.46 35.31
C SER A 238 -12.52 -1.04 35.04
N VAL A 239 -12.20 -1.50 33.83
CA VAL A 239 -12.25 -2.92 33.47
C VAL A 239 -11.14 -3.71 34.18
N ASP A 240 -9.93 -3.17 34.26
CA ASP A 240 -8.81 -3.81 34.97
C ASP A 240 -9.14 -4.07 36.44
N ALA A 241 -9.84 -3.14 37.10
CA ALA A 241 -10.27 -3.29 38.49
C ALA A 241 -11.19 -4.51 38.71
N LEU A 242 -11.88 -4.99 37.67
CA LEU A 242 -12.74 -6.17 37.74
C LEU A 242 -11.96 -7.48 37.56
N MET A 243 -10.87 -7.47 36.79
CA MET A 243 -10.12 -8.69 36.41
C MET A 243 -9.67 -9.57 37.59
N PRO A 244 -9.19 -9.02 38.73
CA PRO A 244 -8.78 -9.85 39.88
C PRO A 244 -9.90 -10.70 40.51
N HIS A 245 -11.17 -10.42 40.20
CA HIS A 245 -12.31 -11.20 40.69
C HIS A 245 -12.56 -12.47 39.86
N LEU A 246 -11.94 -12.59 38.68
CA LEU A 246 -12.07 -13.77 37.84
C LEU A 246 -11.19 -14.92 38.35
N GLU A 247 -11.80 -16.07 38.61
CA GLU A 247 -11.10 -17.29 39.00
C GLU A 247 -10.80 -18.18 37.78
N LYS A 248 -9.95 -19.21 37.95
CA LYS A 248 -9.59 -20.15 36.88
C LYS A 248 -10.79 -20.91 36.28
N GLU A 249 -11.92 -20.98 36.98
CA GLU A 249 -13.14 -21.62 36.48
C GLU A 249 -13.91 -20.72 35.49
N HIS A 250 -13.61 -19.42 35.49
CA HIS A 250 -14.26 -18.42 34.64
C HIS A 250 -13.61 -18.27 33.26
N TYR A 251 -12.46 -18.91 33.02
CA TYR A 251 -11.79 -18.83 31.73
C TYR A 251 -11.01 -20.11 31.39
N ASP A 252 -10.97 -20.44 30.10
CA ASP A 252 -10.14 -21.49 29.54
C ASP A 252 -8.85 -20.90 28.96
N LEU A 253 -7.70 -21.43 29.36
CA LEU A 253 -6.37 -21.00 28.93
C LEU A 253 -5.69 -22.10 28.10
N ASP A 254 -5.41 -21.83 26.83
CA ASP A 254 -4.56 -22.68 25.98
C ASP A 254 -3.14 -22.07 25.88
N GLU A 255 -2.23 -22.58 26.70
CA GLU A 255 -0.83 -22.14 26.71
C GLU A 255 -0.08 -22.46 25.41
N LYS A 256 -0.49 -23.49 24.66
CA LYS A 256 0.17 -23.86 23.40
C LYS A 256 -0.22 -22.91 22.27
N GLN A 257 -1.47 -22.50 22.23
CA GLN A 257 -1.98 -21.55 21.25
C GLN A 257 -1.86 -20.09 21.71
N ARG A 258 -1.42 -19.85 22.96
CA ARG A 258 -1.40 -18.53 23.62
C ARG A 258 -2.74 -17.82 23.49
N SER A 259 -3.83 -18.52 23.77
CA SER A 259 -5.20 -17.99 23.71
C SER A 259 -5.92 -18.19 25.04
N VAL A 260 -6.79 -17.24 25.38
CA VAL A 260 -7.66 -17.31 26.56
C VAL A 260 -9.09 -16.96 26.15
N SER A 261 -10.05 -17.65 26.74
CA SER A 261 -11.49 -17.50 26.47
C SER A 261 -12.28 -17.49 27.77
N LEU A 262 -13.29 -16.62 27.91
CA LEU A 262 -14.25 -16.74 29.00
C LEU A 262 -15.10 -17.99 28.82
N THR A 263 -15.34 -18.72 29.92
CA THR A 263 -16.33 -19.80 29.98
C THR A 263 -17.75 -19.22 30.06
N GLU A 264 -18.78 -20.04 29.91
CA GLU A 264 -20.18 -19.60 30.06
C GLU A 264 -20.43 -18.98 31.45
N SER A 265 -19.96 -19.65 32.51
CA SER A 265 -20.02 -19.11 33.88
C SER A 265 -19.17 -17.86 34.06
N GLY A 266 -18.04 -17.75 33.37
CA GLY A 266 -17.21 -16.54 33.38
C GLY A 266 -17.88 -15.34 32.71
N ASN A 267 -18.63 -15.58 31.62
CA ASN A 267 -19.40 -14.54 30.94
C ASN A 267 -20.53 -14.00 31.84
N GLU A 268 -21.31 -14.87 32.47
CA GLU A 268 -22.35 -14.44 33.42
C GLU A 268 -21.74 -13.66 34.60
N PHE A 269 -20.63 -14.15 35.15
CA PHE A 269 -19.98 -13.52 36.29
C PHE A 269 -19.42 -12.13 35.96
N ILE A 270 -18.78 -11.97 34.79
CA ILE A 270 -18.26 -10.66 34.38
C ILE A 270 -19.38 -9.68 34.03
N GLU A 271 -20.51 -10.14 33.47
CA GLU A 271 -21.70 -9.32 33.23
C GLU A 271 -22.24 -8.69 34.50
N ASP A 272 -22.38 -9.49 35.56
CA ASP A 272 -22.86 -9.01 36.87
C ASP A 272 -21.91 -7.99 37.48
N LEU A 273 -20.59 -8.21 37.35
CA LEU A 273 -19.58 -7.24 37.78
C LEU A 273 -19.65 -5.93 36.99
N LEU A 274 -19.83 -6.00 35.68
CA LEU A 274 -19.95 -4.83 34.80
C LEU A 274 -21.23 -4.03 35.07
N ARG A 275 -22.36 -4.69 35.32
CA ARG A 275 -23.61 -4.04 35.76
C ARG A 275 -23.44 -3.37 37.12
N GLY A 276 -22.78 -4.05 38.07
CA GLY A 276 -22.50 -3.50 39.39
C GLY A 276 -21.58 -2.26 39.38
N ALA A 277 -20.74 -2.14 38.35
CA ALA A 277 -19.84 -1.01 38.13
C ALA A 277 -20.43 0.10 37.24
N ASP A 278 -21.70 0.01 36.83
CA ASP A 278 -22.37 0.93 35.90
C ASP A 278 -21.69 1.04 34.51
N LEU A 279 -20.96 -0.01 34.12
CA LEU A 279 -20.28 -0.10 32.81
C LEU A 279 -21.18 -0.77 31.75
N LEU A 280 -21.99 -1.76 32.16
CA LEU A 280 -22.99 -2.41 31.30
C LEU A 280 -24.38 -1.90 31.70
N LYS A 281 -24.93 -0.98 30.91
CA LYS A 281 -26.20 -0.29 31.21
C LYS A 281 -27.43 -1.03 30.70
N GLU A 282 -27.34 -1.56 29.48
CA GLU A 282 -28.46 -2.20 28.78
C GLU A 282 -28.00 -3.46 28.06
N GLY A 283 -28.91 -4.43 27.98
CA GLY A 283 -28.68 -5.69 27.27
C GLY A 283 -27.70 -6.66 27.95
N ASP A 284 -27.19 -7.57 27.14
CA ASP A 284 -26.17 -8.55 27.49
C ASP A 284 -24.79 -8.11 26.96
N LEU A 285 -23.70 -8.71 27.47
CA LEU A 285 -22.34 -8.29 27.11
C LEU A 285 -22.07 -8.43 25.61
N TYR A 286 -22.65 -9.43 24.98
CA TYR A 286 -22.44 -9.76 23.57
C TYR A 286 -23.41 -9.08 22.60
N ASP A 287 -24.23 -8.12 23.06
CA ASP A 287 -25.05 -7.31 22.16
C ASP A 287 -24.18 -6.36 21.31
N ALA A 288 -24.65 -6.02 20.11
CA ALA A 288 -23.88 -5.25 19.12
C ALA A 288 -23.37 -3.90 19.67
N HIS A 289 -24.16 -3.22 20.50
CA HIS A 289 -23.80 -1.93 21.10
C HIS A 289 -22.71 -2.05 22.20
N ASN A 290 -22.49 -3.24 22.76
CA ASN A 290 -21.54 -3.49 23.85
C ASN A 290 -20.19 -4.06 23.36
N VAL A 291 -19.99 -4.18 22.04
CA VAL A 291 -18.79 -4.80 21.43
C VAL A 291 -17.47 -4.19 21.91
N SER A 292 -17.42 -2.86 22.10
CA SER A 292 -16.21 -2.21 22.64
C SER A 292 -15.89 -2.68 24.05
N LEU A 293 -16.89 -2.86 24.91
CA LEU A 293 -16.71 -3.36 26.27
C LEU A 293 -16.18 -4.81 26.27
N VAL A 294 -16.73 -5.66 25.39
CA VAL A 294 -16.26 -7.05 25.18
C VAL A 294 -14.79 -7.08 24.79
N HIS A 295 -14.38 -6.19 23.87
CA HIS A 295 -12.98 -6.08 23.46
C HIS A 295 -12.07 -5.74 24.65
N HIS A 296 -12.41 -4.71 25.43
CA HIS A 296 -11.58 -4.29 26.58
C HIS A 296 -11.48 -5.39 27.65
N VAL A 297 -12.59 -6.08 27.95
CA VAL A 297 -12.62 -7.22 28.87
C VAL A 297 -11.68 -8.34 28.39
N ASN A 298 -11.72 -8.68 27.11
CA ASN A 298 -10.85 -9.71 26.55
C ASN A 298 -9.37 -9.30 26.56
N GLN A 299 -9.03 -8.04 26.23
CA GLN A 299 -7.64 -7.58 26.29
C GLN A 299 -7.12 -7.55 27.73
N ALA A 300 -7.95 -7.12 28.69
CA ALA A 300 -7.61 -7.17 30.11
C ALA A 300 -7.39 -8.62 30.59
N LEU A 301 -8.27 -9.56 30.19
CA LEU A 301 -8.11 -10.97 30.50
C LEU A 301 -6.80 -11.54 29.93
N ARG A 302 -6.47 -11.22 28.66
CA ARG A 302 -5.19 -11.60 28.04
C ARG A 302 -4.00 -11.01 28.78
N ALA A 303 -4.04 -9.73 29.11
CA ALA A 303 -2.98 -9.04 29.87
C ALA A 303 -2.73 -9.71 31.22
N HIS A 304 -3.78 -10.16 31.92
CA HIS A 304 -3.66 -10.84 33.22
C HIS A 304 -3.21 -12.30 33.11
N THR A 305 -3.61 -13.03 32.08
CA THR A 305 -3.42 -14.50 32.00
C THR A 305 -2.27 -14.95 31.12
N LEU A 306 -1.99 -14.27 30.01
CA LEU A 306 -1.02 -14.70 28.99
C LEU A 306 0.33 -13.98 29.08
N PHE A 307 0.36 -12.78 29.65
CA PHE A 307 1.53 -11.91 29.66
C PHE A 307 2.04 -11.69 31.08
N THR A 308 3.32 -12.02 31.30
CA THR A 308 3.95 -12.02 32.61
C THR A 308 5.01 -10.92 32.68
N LEU A 309 4.95 -10.12 33.76
CA LEU A 309 5.99 -9.16 34.11
C LEU A 309 7.35 -9.86 34.29
N ASP A 310 8.43 -9.19 33.89
CA ASP A 310 9.83 -9.67 33.89
C ASP A 310 10.12 -10.85 32.95
N LYS A 311 9.15 -11.28 32.14
CA LYS A 311 9.31 -12.34 31.13
C LYS A 311 8.93 -11.86 29.74
N ASP A 312 7.69 -11.43 29.56
CA ASP A 312 7.17 -10.96 28.26
C ASP A 312 7.39 -9.45 28.08
N TYR A 313 7.39 -8.71 29.19
CA TYR A 313 7.64 -7.27 29.24
C TYR A 313 8.18 -6.86 30.62
N ILE A 314 8.68 -5.63 30.74
CA ILE A 314 9.06 -5.00 32.01
C ILE A 314 8.43 -3.61 32.11
N VAL A 315 8.33 -3.10 33.34
CA VAL A 315 7.96 -1.70 33.59
C VAL A 315 9.22 -0.90 33.87
N LYS A 316 9.44 0.18 33.13
CA LYS A 316 10.59 1.06 33.31
C LYS A 316 10.23 2.50 32.99
N ASN A 317 10.58 3.43 33.88
CA ASN A 317 10.30 4.85 33.74
C ASN A 317 8.81 5.17 33.51
N ASP A 318 7.91 4.46 34.19
CA ASP A 318 6.46 4.60 34.02
C ASP A 318 5.94 4.18 32.62
N GLU A 319 6.66 3.27 31.94
CA GLU A 319 6.28 2.71 30.64
C GLU A 319 6.43 1.19 30.60
N VAL A 320 5.57 0.50 29.85
CA VAL A 320 5.70 -0.93 29.53
C VAL A 320 6.67 -1.10 28.37
N VAL A 321 7.74 -1.87 28.58
CA VAL A 321 8.75 -2.18 27.55
C VAL A 321 8.77 -3.67 27.26
N ILE A 322 8.52 -4.05 26.00
CA ILE A 322 8.47 -5.45 25.57
C ILE A 322 9.87 -6.09 25.65
N ILE A 323 9.91 -7.35 26.08
CA ILE A 323 11.11 -8.18 26.04
C ILE A 323 11.03 -9.14 24.85
N ASP A 324 12.09 -9.22 24.07
CA ASP A 324 12.25 -10.24 23.03
C ASP A 324 12.43 -11.62 23.68
N GLU A 325 11.53 -12.56 23.38
CA GLU A 325 11.47 -13.90 23.98
C GLU A 325 12.72 -14.75 23.70
N PHE A 326 13.44 -14.50 22.60
CA PHE A 326 14.61 -15.26 22.20
C PHE A 326 15.92 -14.67 22.71
N THR A 327 16.02 -13.34 22.74
CA THR A 327 17.26 -12.63 23.06
C THR A 327 17.27 -12.02 24.46
N GLY A 328 16.11 -11.91 25.12
CA GLY A 328 15.94 -11.25 26.41
C GLY A 328 16.21 -9.74 26.36
N ARG A 329 16.28 -9.15 25.15
CA ARG A 329 16.58 -7.72 24.97
C ARG A 329 15.31 -6.88 25.12
N MET A 330 15.46 -5.71 25.73
CA MET A 330 14.42 -4.70 25.79
C MET A 330 14.20 -4.08 24.40
N MET A 331 12.96 -4.13 23.91
CA MET A 331 12.55 -3.53 22.64
C MET A 331 11.86 -2.19 22.88
N GLN A 332 12.65 -1.14 23.10
CA GLN A 332 12.12 0.22 23.26
C GLN A 332 11.45 0.71 21.97
N GLY A 333 10.28 1.34 22.10
CA GLY A 333 9.48 1.85 20.98
C GLY A 333 8.56 0.82 20.33
N ARG A 334 8.58 -0.46 20.75
CA ARG A 334 7.60 -1.46 20.32
C ARG A 334 6.45 -1.54 21.31
N ARG A 335 5.22 -1.60 20.80
CA ARG A 335 4.00 -1.78 21.59
C ARG A 335 3.20 -2.98 21.09
N TYR A 336 2.36 -3.52 21.96
CA TYR A 336 1.37 -4.52 21.56
C TYR A 336 0.18 -3.82 20.88
N SER A 337 -0.37 -4.43 19.85
CA SER A 337 -1.51 -3.88 19.09
C SER A 337 -2.86 -4.20 19.75
N GLU A 338 -3.94 -3.67 19.19
CA GLU A 338 -5.34 -4.01 19.57
C GLU A 338 -5.66 -3.73 21.05
N GLY A 339 -5.15 -2.63 21.61
CA GLY A 339 -5.40 -2.23 23.00
C GLY A 339 -4.77 -3.11 24.08
N LEU A 340 -4.02 -4.14 23.70
CA LEU A 340 -3.32 -5.02 24.66
C LEU A 340 -2.21 -4.28 25.41
N HIS A 341 -1.53 -3.32 24.77
CA HIS A 341 -0.49 -2.55 25.45
C HIS A 341 -1.11 -1.67 26.54
N GLN A 342 -2.23 -1.03 26.24
CA GLN A 342 -3.00 -0.20 27.17
C GLN A 342 -3.58 -1.03 28.32
N ALA A 343 -4.06 -2.25 28.03
CA ALA A 343 -4.48 -3.18 29.06
C ALA A 343 -3.33 -3.59 30.00
N LEU A 344 -2.10 -3.75 29.47
CA LEU A 344 -0.90 -3.99 30.29
C LEU A 344 -0.50 -2.75 31.08
N GLU A 345 -0.60 -1.56 30.49
CA GLU A 345 -0.34 -0.30 31.18
C GLU A 345 -1.31 -0.10 32.36
N ALA A 346 -2.60 -0.41 32.16
CA ALA A 346 -3.61 -0.38 33.20
C ALA A 346 -3.34 -1.41 34.32
N LYS A 347 -3.05 -2.67 33.94
CA LYS A 347 -2.71 -3.76 34.87
C LYS A 347 -1.55 -3.39 35.79
N GLU A 348 -0.51 -2.80 35.23
CA GLU A 348 0.70 -2.43 35.96
C GLU A 348 0.62 -1.03 36.59
N ARG A 349 -0.52 -0.33 36.41
CA ARG A 349 -0.82 1.00 36.95
C ARG A 349 0.21 2.07 36.55
N VAL A 350 0.68 1.99 35.31
CA VAL A 350 1.52 3.03 34.71
C VAL A 350 0.66 4.02 33.92
N THR A 351 1.25 5.12 33.47
CA THR A 351 0.56 6.07 32.59
C THR A 351 0.12 5.39 31.30
N ILE A 352 -1.21 5.26 31.11
CA ILE A 352 -1.79 4.69 29.91
C ILE A 352 -1.62 5.68 28.76
N GLN A 353 -1.04 5.20 27.67
CA GLN A 353 -0.75 6.04 26.53
C GLN A 353 -1.94 5.98 25.56
N PRO A 354 -2.42 7.13 25.03
CA PRO A 354 -3.55 7.15 24.11
C PRO A 354 -3.34 6.20 22.93
N GLU A 355 -4.40 5.50 22.56
CA GLU A 355 -4.39 4.64 21.40
C GLU A 355 -4.36 5.45 20.11
N ASN A 356 -3.55 4.99 19.17
CA ASN A 356 -3.73 5.41 17.79
C ASN A 356 -4.91 4.62 17.22
N GLN A 357 -5.98 5.31 16.82
CA GLN A 357 -7.10 4.66 16.16
C GLN A 357 -7.08 4.93 14.66
N THR A 358 -7.77 4.07 13.91
CA THR A 358 -7.95 4.20 12.48
C THR A 358 -8.91 5.36 12.18
N LEU A 359 -8.40 6.42 11.56
CA LEU A 359 -9.21 7.54 11.06
C LEU A 359 -9.84 7.21 9.71
N ALA A 360 -9.07 6.56 8.85
CA ALA A 360 -9.51 6.12 7.54
C ALA A 360 -8.73 4.87 7.14
N SER A 361 -9.40 3.93 6.48
CA SER A 361 -8.73 2.76 5.90
C SER A 361 -9.34 2.38 4.57
N ILE A 362 -8.58 1.68 3.73
CA ILE A 362 -9.07 1.01 2.52
C ILE A 362 -8.13 -0.13 2.15
N THR A 363 -8.67 -1.25 1.65
CA THR A 363 -7.85 -2.30 1.05
C THR A 363 -7.48 -1.96 -0.39
N PHE A 364 -6.32 -2.41 -0.89
CA PHE A 364 -5.97 -2.22 -2.30
C PHE A 364 -7.02 -2.79 -3.24
N GLN A 365 -7.61 -3.94 -2.89
CA GLN A 365 -8.70 -4.55 -3.63
C GLN A 365 -9.83 -3.57 -3.88
N ASN A 366 -10.34 -2.94 -2.81
CA ASN A 366 -11.45 -2.01 -2.92
C ASN A 366 -11.05 -0.66 -3.51
N TYR A 367 -9.82 -0.20 -3.27
CA TYR A 367 -9.30 1.01 -3.90
C TYR A 367 -9.24 0.87 -5.43
N PHE A 368 -8.63 -0.19 -5.95
CA PHE A 368 -8.52 -0.39 -7.40
C PHE A 368 -9.86 -0.69 -8.08
N ARG A 369 -10.85 -1.21 -7.34
CA ARG A 369 -12.23 -1.37 -7.82
C ARG A 369 -12.98 -0.04 -8.01
N LEU A 370 -12.45 1.08 -7.52
CA LEU A 370 -13.02 2.41 -7.79
C LEU A 370 -12.80 2.86 -9.24
N TYR A 371 -11.80 2.32 -9.93
CA TYR A 371 -11.48 2.73 -11.29
C TYR A 371 -12.54 2.21 -12.26
N SER A 372 -13.02 3.11 -13.14
CA SER A 372 -13.94 2.74 -14.22
C SER A 372 -13.31 1.70 -15.16
N LYS A 373 -11.98 1.77 -15.29
CA LYS A 373 -11.18 0.85 -16.08
C LYS A 373 -9.89 0.51 -15.35
N LEU A 374 -9.59 -0.78 -15.22
CA LEU A 374 -8.39 -1.28 -14.55
C LEU A 374 -7.69 -2.26 -15.48
N ALA A 375 -6.37 -2.14 -15.59
CA ALA A 375 -5.54 -3.06 -16.35
C ALA A 375 -4.21 -3.28 -15.62
N GLY A 376 -3.49 -4.34 -16.00
CA GLY A 376 -2.20 -4.63 -15.37
C GLY A 376 -1.23 -5.32 -16.30
N MET A 377 0.05 -5.21 -15.98
CA MET A 377 1.10 -5.92 -16.71
C MET A 377 2.07 -6.57 -15.74
N THR A 378 2.54 -7.77 -16.06
CA THR A 378 3.54 -8.48 -15.27
C THR A 378 4.18 -9.58 -16.11
N GLY A 379 5.27 -10.16 -15.63
CA GLY A 379 5.86 -11.36 -16.25
C GLY A 379 5.20 -12.67 -15.82
N THR A 380 4.34 -12.65 -14.79
CA THR A 380 3.91 -13.88 -14.11
C THR A 380 2.51 -13.77 -13.49
N ALA A 381 1.44 -13.60 -14.25
CA ALA A 381 0.06 -13.48 -13.71
C ALA A 381 -0.77 -14.78 -13.76
N SER A 382 -0.40 -15.72 -14.63
CA SER A 382 -1.24 -16.86 -15.02
C SER A 382 -1.55 -17.81 -13.86
N THR A 383 -0.71 -17.84 -12.81
CA THR A 383 -0.98 -18.66 -11.61
C THR A 383 -2.13 -18.13 -10.78
N GLU A 384 -2.33 -16.80 -10.77
CA GLU A 384 -3.36 -16.10 -10.00
C GLU A 384 -4.54 -15.63 -10.88
N ALA A 385 -4.67 -16.17 -12.09
CA ALA A 385 -5.68 -15.72 -13.05
C ALA A 385 -7.12 -15.83 -12.51
N ASP A 386 -7.40 -16.87 -11.71
CA ASP A 386 -8.70 -17.05 -11.07
C ASP A 386 -8.96 -15.97 -10.00
N GLU A 387 -7.94 -15.58 -9.22
CA GLU A 387 -8.04 -14.51 -8.22
C GLU A 387 -8.28 -13.15 -8.90
N PHE A 388 -7.55 -12.85 -9.98
CA PHE A 388 -7.74 -11.62 -10.76
C PHE A 388 -9.15 -11.53 -11.36
N ALA A 389 -9.65 -12.64 -11.91
CA ALA A 389 -10.99 -12.70 -12.49
C ALA A 389 -12.09 -12.62 -11.42
N GLU A 390 -11.90 -13.24 -10.25
CA GLU A 390 -12.90 -13.24 -9.17
C GLU A 390 -13.00 -11.85 -8.50
N ILE A 391 -11.87 -11.26 -8.11
CA ILE A 391 -11.80 -10.02 -7.32
C ILE A 391 -11.91 -8.77 -8.20
N TYR A 392 -11.11 -8.69 -9.25
CA TYR A 392 -10.93 -7.48 -10.05
C TYR A 392 -11.61 -7.51 -11.41
N LYS A 393 -12.18 -8.66 -11.81
CA LYS A 393 -12.76 -8.90 -13.14
C LYS A 393 -11.74 -8.74 -14.29
N LEU A 394 -10.47 -9.01 -14.00
CA LEU A 394 -9.38 -8.92 -14.98
C LEU A 394 -9.08 -10.29 -15.60
N GLU A 395 -9.10 -10.38 -16.94
CA GLU A 395 -8.66 -11.57 -17.68
C GLU A 395 -7.14 -11.53 -17.88
N VAL A 396 -6.44 -12.61 -17.55
CA VAL A 396 -4.99 -12.74 -17.83
C VAL A 396 -4.77 -13.30 -19.25
N VAL A 397 -3.98 -12.59 -20.04
CA VAL A 397 -3.59 -12.99 -21.40
C VAL A 397 -2.07 -13.13 -21.47
N ASP A 398 -1.59 -14.34 -21.77
CA ASP A 398 -0.18 -14.66 -21.98
C ASP A 398 0.25 -14.20 -23.38
N ILE A 399 1.09 -13.17 -23.42
CA ILE A 399 1.56 -12.55 -24.65
C ILE A 399 2.81 -13.30 -25.12
N PRO A 400 2.84 -13.76 -26.39
CA PRO A 400 4.02 -14.45 -26.92
C PRO A 400 5.25 -13.54 -26.86
N THR A 401 6.41 -14.12 -26.59
CA THR A 401 7.68 -13.40 -26.61
C THR A 401 8.07 -13.00 -28.03
N ASN A 402 8.77 -11.88 -28.18
CA ASN A 402 9.28 -11.43 -29.47
C ASN A 402 10.29 -12.42 -30.07
N LYS A 403 11.09 -13.05 -29.20
CA LYS A 403 12.07 -14.10 -29.54
C LYS A 403 11.87 -15.33 -28.66
N GLU A 404 12.24 -16.49 -29.16
CA GLU A 404 12.16 -17.75 -28.40
C GLU A 404 13.15 -17.72 -27.21
N VAL A 405 12.75 -18.30 -26.07
CA VAL A 405 13.59 -18.28 -24.86
C VAL A 405 14.58 -19.44 -24.87
N GLU A 406 15.87 -19.11 -24.87
CA GLU A 406 16.98 -20.09 -24.89
C GLU A 406 17.50 -20.46 -23.48
N ARG A 407 16.90 -19.93 -22.42
CA ARG A 407 17.30 -20.21 -21.03
C ARG A 407 17.11 -21.68 -20.67
N VAL A 408 18.10 -22.27 -20.02
CA VAL A 408 18.03 -23.61 -19.44
C VAL A 408 17.73 -23.53 -17.95
N ASP A 409 16.56 -24.00 -17.54
CA ASP A 409 16.18 -24.13 -16.13
C ASP A 409 16.56 -25.53 -15.64
N GLU A 410 17.53 -25.62 -14.73
CA GLU A 410 18.02 -26.87 -14.15
C GLU A 410 17.12 -27.37 -13.02
N ASP A 411 17.15 -28.68 -12.75
CA ASP A 411 16.47 -29.29 -11.61
C ASP A 411 17.08 -28.79 -10.28
N ASP A 412 16.26 -28.66 -9.24
CA ASP A 412 16.70 -28.21 -7.92
C ASP A 412 17.70 -29.20 -7.28
N GLU A 413 18.69 -28.66 -6.56
CA GLU A 413 19.61 -29.42 -5.72
C GLU A 413 19.17 -29.34 -4.26
N VAL A 414 18.84 -30.49 -3.66
CA VAL A 414 18.36 -30.55 -2.28
C VAL A 414 19.40 -31.16 -1.36
N TYR A 415 19.80 -30.40 -0.35
CA TYR A 415 20.77 -30.76 0.68
C TYR A 415 20.07 -31.11 1.99
N ARG A 416 20.77 -31.85 2.85
CA ARG A 416 20.24 -32.21 4.16
C ARG A 416 20.26 -31.03 5.12
N THR A 417 21.34 -30.27 5.15
CA THR A 417 21.55 -29.15 6.09
C THR A 417 21.76 -27.81 5.38
N VAL A 418 21.53 -26.70 6.08
CA VAL A 418 21.77 -25.35 5.56
C VAL A 418 23.25 -25.12 5.25
N GLY A 419 24.16 -25.66 6.08
CA GLY A 419 25.61 -25.51 5.88
C GLY A 419 26.08 -26.13 4.55
N GLU A 420 25.67 -27.38 4.29
CA GLU A 420 26.02 -28.07 3.04
C GLU A 420 25.45 -27.37 1.80
N LYS A 421 24.24 -26.81 1.91
CA LYS A 421 23.61 -26.02 0.86
C LYS A 421 24.48 -24.83 0.48
N TYR A 422 24.91 -24.03 1.46
CA TYR A 422 25.72 -22.84 1.19
C TYR A 422 27.13 -23.18 0.70
N ASP A 423 27.74 -24.25 1.21
CA ASP A 423 29.01 -24.76 0.68
C ASP A 423 28.88 -25.12 -0.81
N GLY A 424 27.78 -25.78 -1.19
CA GLY A 424 27.45 -26.08 -2.59
C GLY A 424 27.23 -24.85 -3.46
N ILE A 425 26.50 -23.84 -2.94
CA ILE A 425 26.30 -22.55 -3.63
C ILE A 425 27.64 -21.85 -3.88
N ILE A 426 28.52 -21.79 -2.88
CA ILE A 426 29.82 -21.10 -3.01
C ILE A 426 30.71 -21.82 -4.04
N ALA A 427 30.75 -23.15 -4.01
CA ALA A 427 31.52 -23.93 -4.99
C ALA A 427 31.02 -23.67 -6.43
N GLU A 428 29.71 -23.57 -6.63
CA GLU A 428 29.14 -23.25 -7.93
C GLU A 428 29.43 -21.80 -8.35
N ILE A 429 29.37 -20.84 -7.41
CA ILE A 429 29.76 -19.45 -7.64
C ILE A 429 31.21 -19.38 -8.11
N GLU A 430 32.15 -20.05 -7.43
CA GLU A 430 33.57 -20.06 -7.81
C GLU A 430 33.77 -20.64 -9.22
N LYS A 431 33.05 -21.72 -9.55
CA LYS A 431 33.14 -22.40 -10.86
C LYS A 431 32.60 -21.55 -12.01
N ALA A 432 31.47 -20.88 -11.81
CA ALA A 432 30.88 -19.97 -12.81
C ALA A 432 31.71 -18.70 -12.95
N HIS A 433 32.15 -18.12 -11.82
CA HIS A 433 32.98 -16.93 -11.78
C HIS A 433 34.32 -17.16 -12.49
N ALA A 434 34.99 -18.30 -12.28
CA ALA A 434 36.25 -18.64 -12.95
C ALA A 434 36.16 -18.68 -14.50
N ARG A 435 34.95 -18.78 -15.06
CA ARG A 435 34.69 -18.74 -16.51
C ARG A 435 34.16 -17.40 -16.99
N HIS A 436 34.26 -16.35 -16.16
CA HIS A 436 33.74 -15.01 -16.42
C HIS A 436 32.22 -14.94 -16.56
N GLN A 437 31.49 -15.94 -16.06
CA GLN A 437 30.04 -15.91 -16.13
C GLN A 437 29.47 -14.95 -15.07
N PRO A 438 28.57 -14.02 -15.44
CA PRO A 438 27.86 -13.18 -14.47
C PRO A 438 26.83 -14.00 -13.69
N ILE A 439 26.71 -13.70 -12.40
CA ILE A 439 25.89 -14.46 -11.44
C ILE A 439 24.98 -13.51 -10.67
N LEU A 440 23.69 -13.86 -10.60
CA LEU A 440 22.72 -13.26 -9.69
C LEU A 440 22.23 -14.33 -8.71
N VAL A 441 22.45 -14.10 -7.42
CA VAL A 441 22.03 -14.98 -6.33
C VAL A 441 20.80 -14.37 -5.63
N GLY A 442 19.67 -15.06 -5.64
CA GLY A 442 18.45 -14.63 -4.96
C GLY A 442 18.26 -15.33 -3.62
N THR A 443 18.01 -14.57 -2.56
CA THR A 443 17.79 -15.05 -1.17
C THR A 443 16.46 -14.52 -0.63
N GLY A 444 15.75 -15.25 0.24
CA GLY A 444 14.43 -14.83 0.72
C GLY A 444 14.40 -13.84 1.90
N SER A 445 15.54 -13.45 2.48
CA SER A 445 15.59 -12.45 3.55
C SER A 445 16.94 -11.74 3.64
N ILE A 446 16.96 -10.53 4.23
CA ILE A 446 18.19 -9.74 4.42
C ILE A 446 19.19 -10.52 5.27
N GLU A 447 18.71 -11.21 6.31
CA GLU A 447 19.54 -12.06 7.16
C GLU A 447 20.26 -13.16 6.35
N LYS A 448 19.54 -13.83 5.45
CA LYS A 448 20.13 -14.87 4.58
C LYS A 448 21.11 -14.28 3.57
N SER A 449 20.83 -13.09 3.03
CA SER A 449 21.78 -12.37 2.17
C SER A 449 23.09 -12.05 2.91
N GLN A 450 22.99 -11.58 4.15
CA GLN A 450 24.17 -11.27 4.95
C GLN A 450 24.93 -12.52 5.38
N HIS A 451 24.23 -13.60 5.72
CA HIS A 451 24.87 -14.88 6.00
C HIS A 451 25.68 -15.38 4.81
N LEU A 452 25.12 -15.32 3.59
CA LEU A 452 25.85 -15.67 2.36
C LEU A 452 27.04 -14.73 2.11
N ALA A 453 26.88 -13.42 2.35
CA ALA A 453 27.95 -12.44 2.22
C ALA A 453 29.13 -12.73 3.18
N GLU A 454 28.85 -13.10 4.43
CA GLU A 454 29.87 -13.52 5.39
C GLU A 454 30.61 -14.77 4.94
N MET A 455 29.89 -15.76 4.39
CA MET A 455 30.51 -16.99 3.89
C MET A 455 31.37 -16.76 2.65
N LEU A 456 30.92 -15.91 1.71
CA LEU A 456 31.73 -15.49 0.56
C LEU A 456 32.98 -14.74 1.01
N THR A 457 32.86 -13.89 2.03
CA THR A 457 34.01 -13.19 2.61
C THR A 457 35.03 -14.17 3.20
N LYS A 458 34.57 -15.22 3.89
CA LYS A 458 35.42 -16.32 4.38
C LYS A 458 36.07 -17.12 3.24
N ALA A 459 35.41 -17.24 2.09
CA ALA A 459 35.95 -17.85 0.87
C ALA A 459 36.91 -16.93 0.08
N GLY A 460 37.20 -15.72 0.61
CA GLY A 460 38.17 -14.79 0.04
C GLY A 460 37.59 -13.83 -0.99
N PHE A 461 36.26 -13.64 -1.02
CA PHE A 461 35.62 -12.56 -1.77
C PHE A 461 35.52 -11.28 -0.93
N ARG A 462 35.38 -10.13 -1.59
CA ARG A 462 35.23 -8.83 -0.95
C ARG A 462 33.89 -8.20 -1.34
N GLN A 463 33.13 -7.75 -0.36
CA GLN A 463 31.92 -6.98 -0.63
C GLN A 463 32.26 -5.59 -1.15
N LEU A 464 31.53 -5.13 -2.16
CA LEU A 464 31.62 -3.77 -2.68
C LEU A 464 30.96 -2.78 -1.70
N ASP A 465 31.59 -1.61 -1.51
CA ASP A 465 31.03 -0.51 -0.72
C ASP A 465 30.10 0.34 -1.59
N TYR A 466 28.84 0.45 -1.17
CA TYR A 466 27.77 1.16 -1.88
C TYR A 466 27.93 2.67 -1.88
N SER A 467 28.71 3.20 -0.93
CA SER A 467 28.99 4.64 -0.85
C SER A 467 30.03 5.10 -1.87
N ASP A 468 30.80 4.17 -2.45
CA ASP A 468 31.81 4.49 -3.44
C ASP A 468 31.24 4.42 -4.87
N LEU A 469 31.09 5.59 -5.50
CA LEU A 469 30.64 5.72 -6.88
C LEU A 469 31.53 4.98 -7.89
N ASN A 470 32.78 4.68 -7.51
CA ASN A 470 33.77 3.98 -8.33
C ASN A 470 33.87 2.48 -8.03
N ALA A 471 33.00 1.91 -7.19
CA ALA A 471 33.09 0.50 -6.77
C ALA A 471 33.10 -0.52 -7.93
N LEU A 472 32.49 -0.19 -9.08
CA LEU A 472 32.50 -1.05 -10.27
C LEU A 472 33.72 -0.87 -11.19
N THR A 473 34.55 0.16 -10.96
CA THR A 473 35.70 0.49 -11.82
C THR A 473 36.67 -0.67 -11.92
N ASP A 474 36.94 -1.35 -10.80
CA ASP A 474 37.82 -2.52 -10.76
C ASP A 474 37.24 -3.70 -11.52
N VAL A 475 35.91 -3.86 -11.54
CA VAL A 475 35.20 -4.90 -12.31
C VAL A 475 35.30 -4.62 -13.80
N TYR A 476 35.14 -3.37 -14.23
CA TYR A 476 35.35 -3.00 -15.64
C TYR A 476 36.79 -3.16 -16.08
N ALA A 477 37.75 -2.72 -15.26
CA ALA A 477 39.17 -2.91 -15.53
C ALA A 477 39.52 -4.41 -15.64
N ALA A 478 38.94 -5.23 -14.77
CA ALA A 478 39.10 -6.68 -14.82
C ALA A 478 38.55 -7.29 -16.10
N ALA A 479 37.35 -6.88 -16.50
CA ALA A 479 36.71 -7.35 -17.73
C ALA A 479 37.53 -6.98 -18.98
N ARG A 480 38.10 -5.77 -19.03
CA ARG A 480 39.01 -5.31 -20.10
C ARG A 480 40.27 -6.17 -20.18
N GLU A 481 40.85 -6.50 -19.03
CA GLU A 481 42.06 -7.33 -18.92
C GLU A 481 41.79 -8.83 -19.08
N GLY A 482 40.53 -9.26 -19.14
CA GLY A 482 40.16 -10.68 -19.18
C GLY A 482 40.49 -11.42 -17.87
N ARG A 483 40.51 -10.71 -16.73
CA ARG A 483 40.63 -11.29 -15.38
C ARG A 483 39.28 -11.23 -14.66
N VAL A 484 39.20 -11.90 -13.51
CA VAL A 484 38.02 -11.86 -12.63
C VAL A 484 38.37 -11.20 -11.31
N THR A 485 37.44 -10.41 -10.74
CA THR A 485 37.58 -9.82 -9.41
C THR A 485 36.78 -10.66 -8.42
N LYS A 486 37.41 -11.11 -7.34
CA LYS A 486 36.70 -11.74 -6.22
C LYS A 486 35.91 -10.69 -5.42
N THR A 487 34.97 -10.01 -6.07
CA THR A 487 34.14 -8.94 -5.52
C THR A 487 32.67 -9.24 -5.75
N PHE A 488 31.81 -8.91 -4.79
CA PHE A 488 30.35 -9.09 -4.92
C PHE A 488 29.58 -7.90 -4.38
N ALA A 489 28.37 -7.69 -4.88
CA ALA A 489 27.41 -6.71 -4.37
C ALA A 489 26.23 -7.41 -3.68
N VAL A 490 25.66 -6.78 -2.64
CA VAL A 490 24.42 -7.22 -1.97
C VAL A 490 23.37 -6.13 -2.10
N LEU A 491 22.16 -6.47 -2.52
CA LEU A 491 21.05 -5.54 -2.71
C LEU A 491 19.95 -5.91 -1.71
N ASN A 492 19.60 -4.96 -0.83
CA ASN A 492 18.69 -5.20 0.30
C ASN A 492 17.36 -4.43 0.16
N ALA A 493 17.03 -3.94 -1.03
CA ALA A 493 15.85 -3.14 -1.32
C ALA A 493 15.73 -1.83 -0.51
N ARG A 494 16.86 -1.25 -0.08
CA ARG A 494 16.87 -0.01 0.74
C ARG A 494 17.19 1.24 -0.06
N PHE A 495 18.05 1.14 -1.06
CA PHE A 495 18.54 2.27 -1.85
C PHE A 495 18.24 2.05 -3.32
N HIS A 496 16.98 2.24 -3.73
CA HIS A 496 16.49 1.82 -5.05
C HIS A 496 17.30 2.35 -6.23
N GLU A 497 17.71 3.62 -6.22
CA GLU A 497 18.50 4.23 -7.30
C GLU A 497 19.91 3.60 -7.41
N GLN A 498 20.62 3.50 -6.29
CA GLN A 498 21.95 2.90 -6.23
C GLN A 498 21.91 1.41 -6.62
N GLU A 499 20.91 0.69 -6.10
CA GLU A 499 20.71 -0.72 -6.42
C GLU A 499 20.38 -0.91 -7.91
N ALA A 500 19.56 -0.04 -8.50
CA ALA A 500 19.25 -0.10 -9.93
C ALA A 500 20.52 0.01 -10.79
N TYR A 501 21.44 0.92 -10.46
CA TYR A 501 22.70 1.04 -11.17
C TYR A 501 23.55 -0.24 -11.09
N ILE A 502 23.63 -0.87 -9.92
CA ILE A 502 24.39 -2.12 -9.73
C ILE A 502 23.74 -3.26 -10.54
N VAL A 503 22.42 -3.36 -10.49
CA VAL A 503 21.66 -4.41 -11.18
C VAL A 503 21.83 -4.30 -12.69
N ALA A 504 21.81 -3.07 -13.23
CA ALA A 504 22.03 -2.83 -14.66
C ALA A 504 23.39 -3.35 -15.14
N GLU A 505 24.38 -3.37 -14.25
CA GLU A 505 25.75 -3.79 -14.51
C GLU A 505 26.04 -5.23 -14.04
N ALA A 506 25.07 -5.92 -13.45
CA ALA A 506 25.20 -7.32 -13.02
C ALA A 506 25.45 -8.30 -14.19
N GLY A 507 25.26 -7.86 -15.44
CA GLY A 507 25.54 -8.63 -16.66
C GLY A 507 26.98 -8.51 -17.17
N VAL A 508 27.87 -7.78 -16.49
CA VAL A 508 29.30 -7.64 -16.85
C VAL A 508 30.05 -8.95 -16.56
N PRO A 509 31.02 -9.37 -17.42
CA PRO A 509 31.79 -10.60 -17.21
C PRO A 509 32.34 -10.74 -15.79
N GLY A 510 32.00 -11.85 -15.13
CA GLY A 510 32.46 -12.18 -13.77
C GLY A 510 31.78 -11.40 -12.63
N ALA A 511 30.80 -10.55 -12.90
CA ALA A 511 30.05 -9.85 -11.85
C ALA A 511 29.27 -10.85 -10.96
N ILE A 512 29.29 -10.63 -9.65
CA ILE A 512 28.53 -11.41 -8.66
C ILE A 512 27.61 -10.44 -7.90
N THR A 513 26.30 -10.69 -7.98
CA THR A 513 25.30 -9.86 -7.32
C THR A 513 24.39 -10.74 -6.47
N ILE A 514 24.18 -10.39 -5.21
CA ILE A 514 23.23 -11.02 -4.29
C ILE A 514 22.04 -10.07 -4.18
N ALA A 515 20.83 -10.57 -4.44
CA ALA A 515 19.59 -9.81 -4.31
C ALA A 515 18.70 -10.44 -3.24
N THR A 516 18.35 -9.65 -2.22
CA THR A 516 17.32 -10.02 -1.26
C THR A 516 15.95 -9.92 -1.93
N ASN A 517 15.16 -10.99 -1.86
CA ASN A 517 13.86 -11.12 -2.50
C ASN A 517 13.93 -10.73 -3.98
N MET A 518 13.33 -9.58 -4.30
CA MET A 518 13.27 -9.02 -5.65
C MET A 518 13.98 -7.66 -5.73
N ALA A 519 15.00 -7.41 -4.91
CA ALA A 519 15.82 -6.21 -4.98
C ALA A 519 16.37 -5.99 -6.41
N GLY A 520 16.44 -4.72 -6.84
CA GLY A 520 16.72 -4.41 -8.23
C GLY A 520 15.53 -4.59 -9.19
N ARG A 521 14.29 -4.59 -8.67
CA ARG A 521 13.10 -4.67 -9.51
C ARG A 521 13.00 -3.51 -10.49
N GLY A 522 12.35 -3.76 -11.64
CA GLY A 522 12.15 -2.75 -12.68
C GLY A 522 13.41 -2.38 -13.46
N THR A 523 14.59 -2.89 -13.11
CA THR A 523 15.83 -2.65 -13.85
C THR A 523 16.28 -3.89 -14.63
N ASP A 524 16.67 -3.66 -15.88
CA ASP A 524 17.02 -4.73 -16.81
C ASP A 524 18.52 -5.07 -16.76
N ILE A 525 18.82 -6.36 -16.60
CA ILE A 525 20.20 -6.88 -16.62
C ILE A 525 20.58 -7.19 -18.07
N LYS A 526 21.33 -6.30 -18.71
CA LYS A 526 21.83 -6.48 -20.09
C LYS A 526 23.19 -7.18 -20.06
N LEU A 527 23.36 -8.24 -20.86
CA LEU A 527 24.64 -8.94 -20.96
C LEU A 527 25.71 -8.00 -21.53
N GLY A 528 26.83 -7.84 -20.82
CA GLY A 528 27.93 -6.94 -21.18
C GLY A 528 27.89 -5.55 -20.54
N GLY A 529 26.80 -5.19 -19.86
CA GLY A 529 26.57 -3.87 -19.23
C GLY A 529 25.44 -3.07 -19.89
N ASN A 530 24.94 -2.04 -19.21
CA ASN A 530 23.84 -1.20 -19.70
C ASN A 530 24.36 0.10 -20.33
N LEU A 531 24.20 0.21 -21.65
CA LEU A 531 24.67 1.37 -22.41
C LEU A 531 24.09 2.69 -21.90
N GLU A 532 22.78 2.78 -21.65
CA GLU A 532 22.12 4.04 -21.31
C GLU A 532 22.63 4.59 -19.97
N MET A 533 22.67 3.73 -18.93
CA MET A 533 23.15 4.12 -17.61
C MET A 533 24.66 4.42 -17.58
N ARG A 534 25.47 3.69 -18.35
CA ARG A 534 26.91 3.99 -18.48
C ARG A 534 27.15 5.31 -19.18
N LEU A 535 26.41 5.62 -20.24
CA LEU A 535 26.51 6.92 -20.91
C LEU A 535 26.11 8.06 -19.98
N GLU A 536 25.02 7.90 -19.23
CA GLU A 536 24.56 8.90 -18.26
C GLU A 536 25.62 9.17 -17.19
N LYS A 537 26.17 8.11 -16.57
CA LYS A 537 27.13 8.26 -15.47
C LYS A 537 28.53 8.67 -15.94
N GLU A 538 29.09 8.00 -16.95
CA GLU A 538 30.47 8.23 -17.41
C GLU A 538 30.61 9.52 -18.24
N LEU A 539 29.51 10.01 -18.84
CA LEU A 539 29.53 11.23 -19.69
C LEU A 539 28.78 12.42 -19.08
N ALA A 540 28.30 12.35 -17.83
CA ALA A 540 27.59 13.44 -17.14
C ALA A 540 28.33 14.79 -17.21
N GLY A 541 29.67 14.77 -17.11
CA GLY A 541 30.52 15.97 -17.15
C GLY A 541 31.13 16.30 -18.53
N VAL A 542 30.79 15.57 -19.59
CA VAL A 542 31.38 15.75 -20.93
C VAL A 542 30.42 16.57 -21.82
N PRO A 543 30.83 17.76 -22.31
CA PRO A 543 30.00 18.58 -23.20
C PRO A 543 29.62 17.84 -24.49
N GLU A 544 28.47 18.19 -25.07
CA GLU A 544 28.07 17.65 -26.38
C GLU A 544 29.06 18.02 -27.48
N GLY A 545 29.45 17.04 -28.29
CA GLY A 545 30.43 17.20 -29.36
C GLY A 545 31.20 15.92 -29.66
N ALA A 546 32.18 16.01 -30.58
CA ALA A 546 32.92 14.86 -31.09
C ALA A 546 33.64 14.03 -30.01
N GLU A 547 34.06 14.63 -28.90
CA GLU A 547 34.69 13.91 -27.78
C GLU A 547 33.69 13.00 -27.05
N ARG A 548 32.48 13.50 -26.80
CA ARG A 548 31.39 12.73 -26.17
C ARG A 548 30.98 11.57 -27.07
N ASP A 549 30.85 11.82 -28.38
CA ASP A 549 30.51 10.79 -29.36
C ASP A 549 31.57 9.70 -29.44
N ALA A 550 32.85 10.07 -29.41
CA ALA A 550 33.96 9.12 -29.41
C ALA A 550 33.96 8.25 -28.13
N LYS A 551 33.75 8.84 -26.95
CA LYS A 551 33.63 8.09 -25.68
C LYS A 551 32.40 7.18 -25.67
N ALA A 552 31.26 7.67 -26.16
CA ALA A 552 30.04 6.87 -26.29
C ALA A 552 30.24 5.66 -27.21
N ALA A 553 30.92 5.84 -28.34
CA ALA A 553 31.27 4.75 -29.25
C ALA A 553 32.22 3.73 -28.61
N ALA A 554 33.19 4.19 -27.80
CA ALA A 554 34.10 3.31 -27.07
C ALA A 554 33.37 2.46 -26.02
N ILE A 555 32.46 3.06 -25.23
CA ILE A 555 31.63 2.34 -24.24
C ILE A 555 30.78 1.27 -24.95
N LYS A 556 30.18 1.62 -26.09
CA LYS A 556 29.39 0.67 -26.88
C LYS A 556 30.23 -0.52 -27.37
N ALA A 557 31.44 -0.26 -27.87
CA ALA A 557 32.35 -1.33 -28.30
C ALA A 557 32.78 -2.23 -27.14
N GLU A 558 33.04 -1.66 -25.97
CA GLU A 558 33.38 -2.40 -24.75
C GLU A 558 32.23 -3.33 -24.31
N ILE A 559 30.98 -2.85 -24.34
CA ILE A 559 29.80 -3.65 -23.99
C ILE A 559 29.65 -4.85 -24.94
N GLU A 560 29.86 -4.66 -26.24
CA GLU A 560 29.79 -5.76 -27.23
C GLU A 560 30.89 -6.80 -27.01
N GLU A 561 32.12 -6.37 -26.69
CA GLU A 561 33.21 -7.30 -26.35
C GLU A 561 32.90 -8.10 -25.08
N ASN A 562 32.41 -7.42 -24.04
CA ASN A 562 32.01 -8.05 -22.79
C ASN A 562 30.86 -9.03 -23.00
N ARG A 563 29.87 -8.65 -23.81
CA ARG A 563 28.76 -9.53 -24.19
C ARG A 563 29.27 -10.81 -24.87
N ALA A 564 30.23 -10.72 -25.79
CA ALA A 564 30.83 -11.90 -26.42
C ALA A 564 31.50 -12.84 -25.40
N LYS A 565 32.21 -12.30 -24.39
CA LYS A 565 32.82 -13.09 -23.30
C LYS A 565 31.77 -13.83 -22.48
N VAL A 566 30.68 -13.14 -22.13
CA VAL A 566 29.56 -13.73 -21.36
C VAL A 566 28.85 -14.83 -22.16
N LEU A 567 28.66 -14.66 -23.47
CA LEU A 567 28.05 -15.71 -24.30
C LEU A 567 28.95 -16.95 -24.40
N ALA A 568 30.27 -16.78 -24.36
CA ALA A 568 31.25 -17.87 -24.41
C ALA A 568 31.45 -18.60 -23.05
N SER A 569 30.87 -18.11 -21.95
CA SER A 569 31.09 -18.65 -20.59
C SER A 569 30.32 -19.95 -20.28
N GLY A 570 29.89 -20.70 -21.31
CA GLY A 570 29.11 -21.93 -21.16
C GLY A 570 29.88 -23.08 -20.52
N GLU A 571 29.19 -24.18 -20.20
CA GLU A 571 29.84 -25.44 -19.79
C GLU A 571 29.72 -26.49 -20.87
N PRO A 572 30.81 -27.21 -21.18
CA PRO A 572 30.71 -28.38 -22.04
C PRO A 572 29.87 -29.48 -21.36
N ALA A 573 29.38 -30.41 -22.17
CA ALA A 573 28.79 -31.64 -21.66
C ALA A 573 29.86 -32.44 -20.88
N ASP A 574 29.48 -33.00 -19.73
CA ASP A 574 30.35 -33.80 -18.89
C ASP A 574 29.64 -35.09 -18.48
N LEU A 575 29.91 -36.16 -19.21
CA LEU A 575 29.31 -37.47 -18.98
C LEU A 575 29.77 -38.10 -17.65
N ALA A 576 30.95 -37.72 -17.14
CA ALA A 576 31.46 -38.23 -15.86
C ALA A 576 30.72 -37.60 -14.67
N ALA A 577 30.31 -36.34 -14.80
CA ALA A 577 29.44 -35.64 -13.85
C ALA A 577 27.94 -35.85 -14.10
N GLY A 578 27.56 -36.81 -14.95
CA GLY A 578 26.15 -37.11 -15.28
C GLY A 578 25.46 -36.10 -16.21
N ARG A 579 26.18 -35.09 -16.70
CA ARG A 579 25.66 -34.01 -17.53
C ARG A 579 25.74 -34.33 -19.02
N LYS A 580 24.60 -34.70 -19.60
CA LYS A 580 24.50 -35.16 -21.00
C LYS A 580 24.52 -34.06 -22.06
N LYS A 581 24.29 -32.79 -21.69
CA LYS A 581 24.20 -31.65 -22.60
C LYS A 581 25.09 -30.50 -22.13
N ALA A 582 25.60 -29.71 -23.07
CA ALA A 582 26.29 -28.46 -22.74
C ALA A 582 25.31 -27.48 -22.09
N LEU A 583 25.79 -26.68 -21.14
CA LEU A 583 25.02 -25.59 -20.55
C LEU A 583 25.41 -24.27 -21.22
N PRO A 584 24.44 -23.40 -21.52
CA PRO A 584 24.72 -22.12 -22.14
C PRO A 584 25.58 -21.20 -21.24
N GLY A 585 26.25 -20.24 -21.89
CA GLY A 585 26.76 -19.03 -21.24
C GLY A 585 25.61 -18.09 -20.84
N GLY A 586 25.89 -16.79 -20.73
CA GLY A 586 24.88 -15.82 -20.32
C GLY A 586 24.74 -15.68 -18.80
N LEU A 587 23.72 -14.94 -18.36
CA LEU A 587 23.47 -14.71 -16.94
C LEU A 587 23.06 -16.01 -16.23
N TYR A 588 23.71 -16.30 -15.10
CA TYR A 588 23.36 -17.42 -14.23
C TYR A 588 22.58 -16.95 -13.01
N ILE A 589 21.37 -17.48 -12.85
CA ILE A 589 20.53 -17.27 -11.68
C ILE A 589 20.68 -18.43 -10.70
N ILE A 590 21.01 -18.12 -9.44
CA ILE A 590 21.06 -19.08 -8.34
C ILE A 590 20.01 -18.69 -7.30
N GLY A 591 19.00 -19.52 -7.08
CA GLY A 591 18.07 -19.36 -5.95
C GLY A 591 18.59 -20.11 -4.73
N THR A 592 18.70 -19.47 -3.57
CA THR A 592 19.19 -20.12 -2.33
C THR A 592 18.09 -20.81 -1.54
N GLU A 593 16.84 -20.64 -1.96
CA GLU A 593 15.65 -21.29 -1.44
C GLU A 593 14.46 -21.09 -2.40
N ARG A 594 13.35 -21.77 -2.13
CA ARG A 594 12.07 -21.56 -2.82
C ARG A 594 11.24 -20.55 -2.05
N HIS A 595 10.63 -19.61 -2.76
CA HIS A 595 9.66 -18.70 -2.17
C HIS A 595 8.33 -19.44 -1.91
N GLU A 596 7.47 -18.83 -1.11
CA GLU A 596 6.12 -19.34 -0.85
C GLU A 596 5.30 -19.50 -2.13
N SER A 597 5.54 -18.61 -3.11
CA SER A 597 4.90 -18.64 -4.42
C SER A 597 5.88 -19.00 -5.53
N ARG A 598 5.44 -19.88 -6.43
CA ARG A 598 6.19 -20.25 -7.63
C ARG A 598 6.38 -19.07 -8.57
N ARG A 599 5.46 -18.11 -8.53
CA ARG A 599 5.49 -16.86 -9.30
C ARG A 599 6.78 -16.10 -9.06
N ILE A 600 7.13 -15.87 -7.80
CA ILE A 600 8.34 -15.12 -7.38
C ILE A 600 9.60 -15.86 -7.83
N ASP A 601 9.64 -17.19 -7.69
CA ASP A 601 10.74 -18.00 -8.22
C ASP A 601 10.91 -17.80 -9.74
N ASN A 602 9.81 -17.78 -10.49
CA ASN A 602 9.83 -17.59 -11.94
C ASN A 602 10.25 -16.17 -12.33
N GLN A 603 9.92 -15.15 -11.53
CA GLN A 603 10.42 -13.80 -11.73
C GLN A 603 11.95 -13.74 -11.57
N LEU A 604 12.50 -14.42 -10.56
CA LEU A 604 13.94 -14.54 -10.36
C LEU A 604 14.60 -15.25 -11.56
N ARG A 605 14.05 -16.38 -12.03
CA ARG A 605 14.52 -17.04 -13.26
C ARG A 605 14.44 -16.12 -14.49
N GLY A 606 13.36 -15.34 -14.59
CA GLY A 606 13.10 -14.37 -15.67
C GLY A 606 14.09 -13.21 -15.74
N ARG A 607 14.97 -13.06 -14.74
CA ARG A 607 16.12 -12.14 -14.84
C ARG A 607 17.13 -12.59 -15.90
N SER A 608 17.19 -13.88 -16.21
CA SER A 608 18.05 -14.44 -17.26
C SER A 608 17.27 -14.86 -18.51
N GLY A 609 17.97 -14.90 -19.64
CA GLY A 609 17.48 -15.37 -20.95
C GLY A 609 16.48 -14.44 -21.64
N ARG A 610 16.72 -13.13 -21.58
CA ARG A 610 15.82 -12.10 -22.11
C ARG A 610 16.05 -11.87 -23.59
N GLN A 611 14.98 -11.54 -24.35
CA GLN A 611 15.06 -11.32 -25.81
C GLN A 611 15.81 -12.44 -26.55
N GLY A 612 15.63 -13.70 -26.11
CA GLY A 612 16.28 -14.88 -26.67
C GLY A 612 17.76 -15.05 -26.31
N ASP A 613 18.30 -14.25 -25.39
CA ASP A 613 19.65 -14.47 -24.90
C ASP A 613 19.77 -15.86 -24.24
N PRO A 614 20.93 -16.54 -24.37
CA PRO A 614 21.19 -17.76 -23.63
C PRO A 614 21.35 -17.43 -22.14
N GLY A 615 21.07 -18.41 -21.30
CA GLY A 615 21.17 -18.24 -19.85
C GLY A 615 20.81 -19.50 -19.10
N ARG A 616 20.98 -19.47 -17.78
CA ARG A 616 20.71 -20.63 -16.93
C ARG A 616 20.13 -20.23 -15.58
N SER A 617 19.34 -21.11 -14.98
CA SER A 617 18.84 -20.94 -13.62
C SER A 617 18.85 -22.25 -12.85
N LYS A 618 19.12 -22.19 -11.54
CA LYS A 618 19.12 -23.34 -10.64
C LYS A 618 18.78 -22.93 -9.22
N PHE A 619 18.07 -23.79 -8.49
CA PHE A 619 17.72 -23.56 -7.09
C PHE A 619 18.41 -24.58 -6.19
N TYR A 620 18.87 -24.10 -5.03
CA TYR A 620 19.57 -24.85 -3.99
C TYR A 620 18.70 -24.83 -2.74
N LEU A 621 18.36 -26.00 -2.21
CA LEU A 621 17.40 -26.15 -1.11
C LEU A 621 17.98 -26.98 0.02
N SER A 622 17.45 -26.78 1.22
CA SER A 622 17.71 -27.60 2.39
C SER A 622 16.42 -28.15 2.97
N LEU A 623 16.45 -29.35 3.54
CA LEU A 623 15.35 -29.87 4.36
C LEU A 623 15.03 -28.97 5.57
N GLN A 624 15.97 -28.11 5.96
CA GLN A 624 15.86 -27.17 7.05
C GLN A 624 15.30 -25.80 6.63
N ASP A 625 15.05 -25.56 5.34
CA ASP A 625 14.48 -24.31 4.83
C ASP A 625 13.00 -24.20 5.23
N ASP A 626 12.48 -22.97 5.29
CA ASP A 626 11.15 -22.65 5.86
C ASP A 626 10.02 -23.39 5.14
N LEU A 627 10.04 -23.41 3.80
CA LEU A 627 9.06 -24.15 3.00
C LEU A 627 9.10 -25.66 3.30
N MET A 628 10.27 -26.24 3.55
CA MET A 628 10.42 -27.67 3.80
C MET A 628 9.97 -28.06 5.21
N ARG A 629 10.14 -27.17 6.20
CA ARG A 629 9.65 -27.38 7.58
C ARG A 629 8.13 -27.51 7.64
N ILE A 630 7.42 -26.73 6.82
CA ILE A 630 5.94 -26.75 6.76
C ILE A 630 5.43 -28.10 6.22
N PHE A 631 6.24 -28.81 5.41
CA PHE A 631 5.84 -30.05 4.72
C PHE A 631 6.59 -31.29 5.22
N GLY A 632 6.55 -31.54 6.54
CA GLY A 632 6.86 -32.85 7.11
C GLY A 632 8.30 -33.32 6.89
N SER A 633 9.26 -32.44 7.17
CA SER A 633 10.72 -32.68 7.12
C SER A 633 11.14 -34.01 7.75
N ASP A 634 10.49 -34.41 8.85
CA ASP A 634 10.89 -35.57 9.65
C ASP A 634 10.70 -36.90 8.92
N ARG A 635 9.67 -37.00 8.08
CA ARG A 635 9.45 -38.19 7.24
C ARG A 635 10.47 -38.28 6.12
N MET A 636 10.88 -37.14 5.56
CA MET A 636 11.86 -37.08 4.49
C MET A 636 13.28 -37.31 5.02
N ASP A 637 13.69 -36.66 6.12
CA ASP A 637 15.01 -36.88 6.74
C ASP A 637 15.21 -38.33 7.18
N GLY A 638 14.17 -38.96 7.75
CA GLY A 638 14.20 -40.39 8.12
C GLY A 638 14.31 -41.35 6.92
N MET A 639 13.70 -41.00 5.77
CA MET A 639 13.83 -41.75 4.52
C MET A 639 15.21 -41.56 3.89
N LEU A 640 15.74 -40.34 3.93
CA LEU A 640 17.03 -39.96 3.31
C LEU A 640 18.22 -40.51 4.08
N THR A 641 18.17 -40.52 5.42
CA THR A 641 19.18 -41.17 6.25
C THR A 641 19.24 -42.68 5.97
N ARG A 642 18.10 -43.32 5.66
CA ARG A 642 18.06 -44.74 5.27
C ARG A 642 18.55 -45.01 3.84
N LEU A 643 18.50 -44.01 2.96
CA LEU A 643 19.00 -44.09 1.59
C LEU A 643 20.52 -43.92 1.49
N GLY A 644 21.20 -43.55 2.58
CA GLY A 644 22.66 -43.54 2.67
C GLY A 644 23.33 -42.30 2.07
N LEU A 645 22.64 -41.15 2.03
CA LEU A 645 23.20 -39.90 1.51
C LEU A 645 24.44 -39.47 2.32
N GLU A 646 25.57 -39.24 1.66
CA GLU A 646 26.80 -38.79 2.32
C GLU A 646 26.80 -37.28 2.59
N LYS A 647 27.64 -36.83 3.53
CA LYS A 647 27.75 -35.41 3.89
C LYS A 647 28.22 -34.60 2.68
N GLY A 648 27.45 -33.59 2.28
CA GLY A 648 27.74 -32.75 1.11
C GLY A 648 27.25 -33.29 -0.24
N GLU A 649 26.56 -34.44 -0.28
CA GLU A 649 25.90 -34.94 -1.49
C GLU A 649 24.52 -34.27 -1.67
N ALA A 650 24.24 -33.78 -2.88
CA ALA A 650 22.95 -33.17 -3.23
C ALA A 650 22.01 -34.19 -3.88
N ILE A 651 20.72 -34.11 -3.56
CA ILE A 651 19.70 -34.93 -4.20
C ILE A 651 19.12 -34.18 -5.40
N ILE A 652 19.27 -34.76 -6.58
CA ILE A 652 18.69 -34.25 -7.82
C ILE A 652 17.75 -35.32 -8.35
N HIS A 653 16.43 -35.13 -8.18
CA HIS A 653 15.47 -36.03 -8.79
C HIS A 653 14.13 -35.33 -9.09
N PRO A 654 13.55 -35.54 -10.30
CA PRO A 654 12.30 -34.90 -10.74
C PRO A 654 11.07 -35.05 -9.81
N TRP A 655 11.01 -36.06 -8.94
CA TRP A 655 9.91 -36.22 -7.99
C TRP A 655 9.94 -35.19 -6.86
N ILE A 656 11.12 -34.69 -6.47
CA ILE A 656 11.27 -33.68 -5.43
C ILE A 656 10.75 -32.35 -5.93
N ASN A 657 11.09 -31.97 -7.17
CA ASN A 657 10.54 -30.78 -7.83
C ASN A 657 9.01 -30.80 -7.85
N LYS A 658 8.40 -31.95 -8.16
CA LYS A 658 6.94 -32.11 -8.11
C LYS A 658 6.36 -32.04 -6.69
N ALA A 659 7.10 -32.50 -5.69
CA ALA A 659 6.66 -32.44 -4.29
C ALA A 659 6.70 -30.99 -3.77
N ILE A 660 7.77 -30.25 -4.09
CA ILE A 660 7.93 -28.82 -3.78
C ILE A 660 6.87 -27.99 -4.50
N GLU A 661 6.62 -28.26 -5.79
CA GLU A 661 5.58 -27.57 -6.56
C GLU A 661 4.19 -27.73 -5.90
N LYS A 662 3.87 -28.93 -5.40
CA LYS A 662 2.62 -29.16 -4.64
C LYS A 662 2.61 -28.45 -3.28
N ALA A 663 3.77 -28.34 -2.63
CA ALA A 663 3.90 -27.60 -1.37
C ALA A 663 3.61 -26.11 -1.59
N GLN A 664 4.25 -25.50 -2.59
CA GLN A 664 4.01 -24.10 -2.99
C GLN A 664 2.53 -23.87 -3.32
N GLN A 665 1.91 -24.73 -4.14
CA GLN A 665 0.47 -24.62 -4.47
C GLN A 665 -0.44 -24.62 -3.25
N LYS A 666 -0.10 -25.40 -2.22
CA LYS A 666 -0.90 -25.45 -0.98
C LYS A 666 -0.69 -24.19 -0.12
N VAL A 667 0.52 -23.62 -0.11
CA VAL A 667 0.79 -22.34 0.56
C VAL A 667 0.10 -21.19 -0.17
N GLU A 668 0.17 -21.15 -1.50
CA GLU A 668 -0.53 -20.18 -2.35
C GLU A 668 -2.05 -20.23 -2.11
N ALA A 669 -2.65 -21.43 -2.11
CA ALA A 669 -4.08 -21.59 -1.83
C ALA A 669 -4.47 -21.10 -0.42
N ARG A 670 -3.64 -21.37 0.59
CA ARG A 670 -3.86 -20.86 1.95
C ARG A 670 -3.78 -19.33 2.01
N ASN A 671 -2.78 -18.74 1.35
CA ASN A 671 -2.61 -17.28 1.30
C ASN A 671 -3.78 -16.62 0.55
N PHE A 672 -4.25 -17.25 -0.53
CA PHE A 672 -5.44 -16.84 -1.26
C PHE A 672 -6.69 -16.85 -0.35
N ASP A 673 -6.92 -17.94 0.40
CA ASP A 673 -8.06 -18.02 1.32
C ASP A 673 -8.00 -16.95 2.42
N MET A 674 -6.81 -16.64 2.94
CA MET A 674 -6.60 -15.57 3.90
C MET A 674 -6.95 -14.19 3.31
N ARG A 675 -6.42 -13.85 2.13
CA ARG A 675 -6.75 -12.59 1.43
C ARG A 675 -8.23 -12.48 1.12
N LYS A 676 -8.84 -13.58 0.64
CA LYS A 676 -10.26 -13.65 0.34
C LYS A 676 -11.11 -13.40 1.59
N ASN A 677 -10.70 -13.90 2.75
CA ASN A 677 -11.38 -13.63 4.01
C ASN A 677 -11.23 -12.16 4.43
N VAL A 678 -10.03 -11.57 4.38
CA VAL A 678 -9.82 -10.14 4.67
C VAL A 678 -10.72 -9.27 3.78
N LEU A 679 -10.76 -9.55 2.48
CA LEU A 679 -11.61 -8.83 1.53
C LEU A 679 -13.12 -8.96 1.83
N LYS A 680 -13.58 -10.13 2.28
CA LYS A 680 -15.00 -10.34 2.62
C LYS A 680 -15.46 -9.42 3.76
N TYR A 681 -14.63 -9.26 4.80
CA TYR A 681 -14.94 -8.33 5.90
C TYR A 681 -14.83 -6.87 5.45
N ASP A 682 -13.77 -6.50 4.72
CA ASP A 682 -13.63 -5.13 4.20
C ASP A 682 -14.72 -4.76 3.18
N ASN A 683 -15.31 -5.70 2.44
CA ASN A 683 -16.44 -5.41 1.56
C ASN A 683 -17.65 -4.85 2.32
N VAL A 684 -17.92 -5.34 3.54
CA VAL A 684 -19.01 -4.84 4.38
C VAL A 684 -18.73 -3.39 4.79
N MET A 685 -17.50 -3.13 5.26
CA MET A 685 -17.03 -1.77 5.57
C MET A 685 -17.08 -0.85 4.36
N ASN A 686 -16.70 -1.35 3.20
CA ASN A 686 -16.57 -0.58 1.97
C ASN A 686 -17.94 -0.15 1.43
N ASP A 687 -18.97 -0.98 1.58
CA ASP A 687 -20.33 -0.61 1.19
C ASP A 687 -20.85 0.55 2.07
N GLN A 688 -20.59 0.52 3.38
CA GLN A 688 -20.90 1.64 4.29
C GLN A 688 -20.06 2.89 3.98
N ARG A 689 -18.75 2.71 3.78
CA ARG A 689 -17.80 3.78 3.45
C ARG A 689 -18.21 4.54 2.19
N LYS A 690 -18.66 3.84 1.15
CA LYS A 690 -19.14 4.47 -0.08
C LYS A 690 -20.31 5.41 0.19
N VAL A 691 -21.29 4.97 0.98
CA VAL A 691 -22.45 5.79 1.37
C VAL A 691 -22.00 7.02 2.13
N VAL A 692 -21.14 6.84 3.15
CA VAL A 692 -20.63 7.96 3.97
C VAL A 692 -19.83 8.96 3.12
N PHE A 693 -18.90 8.48 2.28
CA PHE A 693 -18.06 9.35 1.46
C PHE A 693 -18.84 10.06 0.35
N GLU A 694 -19.84 9.39 -0.24
CA GLU A 694 -20.74 10.01 -1.22
C GLU A 694 -21.58 11.11 -0.56
N GLN A 695 -22.25 10.82 0.55
CA GLN A 695 -23.00 11.82 1.32
C GLN A 695 -22.12 12.99 1.74
N ARG A 696 -20.91 12.70 2.25
CA ARG A 696 -19.96 13.73 2.66
C ARG A 696 -19.59 14.65 1.50
N ARG A 697 -19.33 14.09 0.32
CA ARG A 697 -19.02 14.87 -0.89
C ARG A 697 -20.21 15.69 -1.36
N ASP A 698 -21.42 15.14 -1.26
CA ASP A 698 -22.65 15.85 -1.60
C ASP A 698 -22.88 17.04 -0.65
N PHE A 699 -22.72 16.85 0.67
CA PHE A 699 -22.82 17.94 1.66
C PHE A 699 -21.77 19.03 1.42
N MET A 700 -20.53 18.66 1.07
CA MET A 700 -19.51 19.64 0.71
C MET A 700 -19.91 20.46 -0.52
N GLY A 701 -20.48 19.80 -1.54
CA GLY A 701 -20.81 20.40 -2.84
C GLY A 701 -22.09 21.22 -2.90
N GLN A 702 -23.01 21.06 -1.95
CA GLN A 702 -24.23 21.87 -1.88
C GLN A 702 -23.95 23.29 -1.40
N ASP A 703 -24.68 24.29 -1.90
CA ASP A 703 -24.55 25.68 -1.40
C ASP A 703 -25.04 25.81 0.05
N SER A 704 -26.11 25.08 0.41
CA SER A 704 -26.68 25.00 1.75
C SER A 704 -27.16 23.59 2.03
N VAL A 705 -26.99 23.13 3.28
CA VAL A 705 -27.47 21.83 3.78
C VAL A 705 -28.73 21.97 4.64
N ARG A 706 -29.41 23.12 4.55
CA ARG A 706 -30.53 23.49 5.42
C ARG A 706 -31.68 22.49 5.38
N ASP A 707 -32.08 22.07 4.19
CA ASP A 707 -33.17 21.09 4.00
C ASP A 707 -32.85 19.78 4.73
N THR A 708 -31.59 19.31 4.62
CA THR A 708 -31.13 18.12 5.34
C THR A 708 -31.17 18.33 6.86
N VAL A 709 -30.70 19.48 7.36
CA VAL A 709 -30.75 19.79 8.80
C VAL A 709 -32.19 19.87 9.32
N ASP A 710 -33.12 20.42 8.53
CA ASP A 710 -34.54 20.50 8.86
C ASP A 710 -35.17 19.10 8.92
N GLU A 711 -34.88 18.24 7.94
CA GLU A 711 -35.30 16.82 7.93
C GLU A 711 -34.74 16.04 9.14
N MET A 712 -33.45 16.25 9.48
CA MET A 712 -32.84 15.62 10.66
C MET A 712 -33.56 16.05 11.95
N ARG A 713 -33.83 17.35 12.11
CA ARG A 713 -34.54 17.90 13.28
C ARG A 713 -35.96 17.37 13.38
N HIS A 714 -36.69 17.29 12.28
CA HIS A 714 -38.04 16.72 12.25
C HIS A 714 -38.03 15.23 12.59
N GLY A 715 -37.07 14.46 12.07
CA GLY A 715 -36.90 13.06 12.42
C GLY A 715 -36.59 12.84 13.89
N VAL A 716 -35.76 13.69 14.51
CA VAL A 716 -35.50 13.65 15.96
C VAL A 716 -36.78 13.91 16.76
N VAL A 717 -37.62 14.87 16.34
CA VAL A 717 -38.91 15.11 17.00
C VAL A 717 -39.82 13.88 16.90
N ASP A 718 -39.86 13.23 15.73
CA ASP A 718 -40.66 12.03 15.53
C ASP A 718 -40.20 10.88 16.44
N ASP A 719 -38.88 10.66 16.52
CA ASP A 719 -38.28 9.63 17.34
C ASP A 719 -38.55 9.89 18.84
N LEU A 720 -38.41 11.14 19.30
CA LEU A 720 -38.73 11.52 20.69
C LEU A 720 -40.20 11.25 21.04
N VAL A 721 -41.13 11.60 20.14
CA VAL A 721 -42.56 11.34 20.35
C VAL A 721 -42.82 9.84 20.32
N ALA A 722 -42.28 9.09 19.37
CA ALA A 722 -42.52 7.65 19.27
C ALA A 722 -42.04 6.85 20.49
N ILE A 723 -40.92 7.26 21.11
CA ILE A 723 -40.34 6.61 22.30
C ILE A 723 -41.18 6.89 23.55
N HIS A 724 -41.57 8.14 23.78
CA HIS A 724 -42.23 8.56 25.03
C HIS A 724 -43.77 8.60 24.94
N VAL A 725 -44.32 8.69 23.73
CA VAL A 725 -45.76 8.73 23.42
C VAL A 725 -46.02 7.69 22.31
N PRO A 726 -45.97 6.38 22.63
CA PRO A 726 -46.06 5.34 21.60
C PRO A 726 -47.42 5.31 20.92
N GLU A 727 -47.42 5.01 19.62
CA GLU A 727 -48.64 4.89 18.83
C GLU A 727 -49.56 3.81 19.45
N ASN A 728 -50.84 4.13 19.63
CA ASN A 728 -51.86 3.26 20.24
C ASN A 728 -51.69 2.97 21.75
N ALA A 729 -50.76 3.63 22.45
CA ALA A 729 -50.69 3.58 23.91
C ALA A 729 -51.73 4.50 24.56
N TYR A 730 -52.28 4.10 25.71
CA TYR A 730 -53.14 4.96 26.50
C TYR A 730 -52.34 6.11 27.13
N ALA A 731 -52.96 7.28 27.34
CA ALA A 731 -52.28 8.45 27.92
C ALA A 731 -51.61 8.19 29.28
N GLU A 732 -52.10 7.20 30.04
CA GLU A 732 -51.53 6.76 31.31
C GLU A 732 -50.19 6.03 31.18
N GLN A 733 -49.86 5.55 29.98
CA GLN A 733 -48.62 4.83 29.65
C GLN A 733 -47.57 5.76 29.02
N TRP A 734 -47.89 7.04 28.81
CA TRP A 734 -46.97 8.01 28.23
C TRP A 734 -45.91 8.44 29.26
N ASP A 735 -44.67 8.51 28.82
CA ASP A 735 -43.54 9.01 29.60
C ASP A 735 -43.33 10.51 29.34
N ILE A 736 -44.26 11.33 29.83
CA ILE A 736 -44.23 12.78 29.60
C ILE A 736 -43.07 13.46 30.33
N GLU A 737 -42.64 12.92 31.48
CA GLU A 737 -41.48 13.44 32.20
C GLU A 737 -40.20 13.20 31.39
N GLY A 738 -40.00 11.99 30.86
CA GLY A 738 -38.90 11.67 29.95
C GLY A 738 -38.92 12.53 28.69
N LEU A 739 -40.10 12.72 28.06
CA LEU A 739 -40.23 13.59 26.89
C LEU A 739 -39.81 15.03 27.20
N ARG A 740 -40.24 15.59 28.35
CA ARG A 740 -39.88 16.96 28.76
C ARG A 740 -38.36 17.09 28.92
N LEU A 741 -37.72 16.14 29.60
CA LEU A 741 -36.28 16.15 29.84
C LEU A 741 -35.50 16.05 28.53
N ARG A 742 -35.90 15.13 27.64
CA ARG A 742 -35.22 14.91 26.36
C ARG A 742 -35.45 16.06 25.36
N VAL A 743 -36.63 16.68 25.34
CA VAL A 743 -36.87 17.89 24.53
C VAL A 743 -35.99 19.05 25.00
N ALA A 744 -35.85 19.25 26.31
CA ALA A 744 -34.95 20.26 26.85
C ALA A 744 -33.48 19.94 26.56
N GLU A 745 -33.09 18.67 26.61
CA GLU A 745 -31.72 18.24 26.35
C GLU A 745 -31.32 18.33 24.86
N VAL A 746 -32.16 17.82 23.96
CA VAL A 746 -31.84 17.67 22.54
C VAL A 746 -32.25 18.90 21.75
N LEU A 747 -33.47 19.41 21.93
CA LEU A 747 -33.96 20.57 21.18
C LEU A 747 -33.65 21.91 21.86
N ASN A 748 -33.18 21.89 23.11
CA ASN A 748 -32.94 23.10 23.91
C ASN A 748 -34.20 23.98 24.00
N LEU A 749 -35.36 23.33 24.17
CA LEU A 749 -36.68 23.96 24.28
C LEU A 749 -37.29 23.72 25.65
N ASP A 750 -37.87 24.77 26.23
CA ASP A 750 -38.70 24.69 27.42
C ASP A 750 -40.17 24.88 27.01
N VAL A 751 -40.81 23.78 26.63
CA VAL A 751 -42.20 23.74 26.15
C VAL A 751 -43.10 23.01 27.14
N PRO A 752 -44.37 23.43 27.30
CA PRO A 752 -45.28 22.88 28.31
C PRO A 752 -45.92 21.56 27.86
N VAL A 753 -45.10 20.53 27.58
CA VAL A 753 -45.57 19.20 27.14
C VAL A 753 -46.51 18.54 28.16
N GLU A 754 -46.32 18.81 29.46
CA GLU A 754 -47.22 18.34 30.52
C GLU A 754 -48.61 18.95 30.46
N ASP A 755 -48.73 20.18 29.98
CA ASP A 755 -50.03 20.84 29.82
C ASP A 755 -50.71 20.35 28.55
N TRP A 756 -49.94 20.15 27.47
CA TRP A 756 -50.45 19.56 26.23
C TRP A 756 -51.01 18.17 26.46
N ALA A 757 -50.31 17.30 27.20
CA ALA A 757 -50.78 15.95 27.49
C ALA A 757 -52.12 15.89 28.29
N LYS A 758 -52.52 16.99 28.95
CA LYS A 758 -53.79 17.08 29.71
C LYS A 758 -54.96 17.58 28.87
N GLU A 759 -54.72 18.05 27.64
CA GLU A 759 -55.77 18.59 26.77
C GLU A 759 -56.62 17.46 26.15
N GLU A 760 -57.94 17.68 26.05
CA GLU A 760 -58.84 16.72 25.39
C GLU A 760 -58.55 16.67 23.88
N GLY A 761 -58.29 15.46 23.35
CA GLY A 761 -58.09 15.23 21.91
C GLY A 761 -56.63 15.27 21.44
N ILE A 762 -55.66 15.34 22.35
CA ILE A 762 -54.24 15.20 22.02
C ILE A 762 -53.89 13.71 21.88
N ALA A 763 -53.32 13.35 20.73
CA ALA A 763 -52.65 12.09 20.48
C ALA A 763 -51.17 12.34 20.09
N ASP A 764 -50.49 11.30 19.61
CA ASP A 764 -49.10 11.39 19.18
C ASP A 764 -48.92 12.35 18.00
N GLU A 765 -49.88 12.40 17.06
CA GLU A 765 -49.84 13.31 15.90
C GLU A 765 -49.84 14.78 16.33
N GLU A 766 -50.74 15.20 17.21
CA GLU A 766 -50.78 16.59 17.68
C GLU A 766 -49.55 16.96 18.52
N MET A 767 -49.03 16.02 19.31
CA MET A 767 -47.79 16.24 20.09
C MET A 767 -46.61 16.46 19.14
N ARG A 768 -46.49 15.64 18.09
CA ARG A 768 -45.47 15.74 17.05
C ARG A 768 -45.54 17.07 16.30
N ASP A 769 -46.72 17.47 15.86
CA ASP A 769 -46.92 18.73 15.12
C ASP A 769 -46.59 19.96 15.96
N ARG A 770 -46.97 19.97 17.25
CA ARG A 770 -46.65 21.06 18.17
C ARG A 770 -45.15 21.17 18.41
N LEU A 771 -44.48 20.05 18.67
CA LEU A 771 -43.04 20.03 18.89
C LEU A 771 -42.26 20.43 17.62
N ARG A 772 -42.66 19.95 16.45
CA ARG A 772 -42.07 20.35 15.16
C ARG A 772 -42.20 21.86 14.95
N THR A 773 -43.40 22.41 15.14
CA THR A 773 -43.65 23.86 15.00
C THR A 773 -42.78 24.68 15.96
N ALA A 774 -42.74 24.31 17.24
CA ALA A 774 -41.93 25.00 18.23
C ALA A 774 -40.42 24.94 17.90
N SER A 775 -39.96 23.79 17.40
CA SER A 775 -38.59 23.56 16.97
C SER A 775 -38.20 24.42 15.75
N ASP A 776 -39.09 24.52 14.77
CA ASP A 776 -38.89 25.33 13.56
C ASP A 776 -38.86 26.83 13.88
N GLU A 777 -39.77 27.31 14.73
CA GLU A 777 -39.81 28.70 15.18
C GLU A 777 -38.53 29.09 15.95
N ALA A 778 -38.08 28.23 16.86
CA ALA A 778 -36.85 28.45 17.61
C ALA A 778 -35.61 28.48 16.71
N TYR A 779 -35.55 27.58 15.72
CA TYR A 779 -34.43 27.52 14.79
C TYR A 779 -34.42 28.70 13.81
N ALA A 780 -35.60 29.17 13.38
CA ALA A 780 -35.75 30.39 12.58
C ALA A 780 -35.27 31.63 13.36
N ALA A 781 -35.68 31.79 14.62
CA ALA A 781 -35.23 32.88 15.48
C ALA A 781 -33.71 32.88 15.69
N ARG A 782 -33.11 31.69 15.84
CA ARG A 782 -31.66 31.52 15.92
C ARG A 782 -30.95 31.92 14.62
N THR A 783 -31.55 31.57 13.48
CA THR A 783 -31.01 31.92 12.16
C THR A 783 -31.03 33.44 11.93
N GLU A 784 -32.09 34.12 12.39
CA GLU A 784 -32.16 35.58 12.35
C GLU A 784 -31.09 36.23 13.26
N LYS A 785 -30.91 35.71 14.49
CA LYS A 785 -29.90 36.20 15.44
C LYS A 785 -28.46 36.04 14.93
N ASN A 786 -28.15 34.91 14.30
CA ASN A 786 -26.80 34.56 13.84
C ASN A 786 -26.52 34.99 12.40
N THR A 787 -27.50 35.53 11.67
CA THR A 787 -27.51 35.78 10.21
C THR A 787 -27.54 34.51 9.36
N PRO A 788 -28.26 34.50 8.21
CA PRO A 788 -28.37 33.30 7.36
C PRO A 788 -27.05 32.82 6.76
N GLU A 789 -26.15 33.74 6.39
CA GLU A 789 -24.87 33.43 5.75
C GLU A 789 -23.95 32.65 6.70
N VAL A 790 -23.83 33.12 7.95
CA VAL A 790 -23.02 32.46 8.97
C VAL A 790 -23.65 31.12 9.36
N MET A 791 -24.98 31.06 9.50
CA MET A 791 -25.65 29.80 9.82
C MET A 791 -25.46 28.73 8.74
N THR A 792 -25.47 29.11 7.46
CA THR A 792 -25.22 28.16 6.36
C THR A 792 -23.84 27.52 6.47
N TYR A 793 -22.82 28.31 6.83
CA TYR A 793 -21.47 27.80 7.07
C TYR A 793 -21.42 26.88 8.30
N VAL A 794 -22.02 27.32 9.41
CA VAL A 794 -22.07 26.57 10.67
C VAL A 794 -22.80 25.24 10.50
N GLU A 795 -23.95 25.22 9.82
CA GLU A 795 -24.72 24.01 9.54
C GLU A 795 -23.86 22.97 8.82
N LYS A 796 -23.17 23.39 7.75
CA LYS A 796 -22.28 22.50 7.00
C LYS A 796 -21.10 22.01 7.85
N GLN A 797 -20.47 22.90 8.61
CA GLN A 797 -19.33 22.54 9.45
C GLN A 797 -19.72 21.55 10.54
N VAL A 798 -20.79 21.82 11.28
CA VAL A 798 -21.29 20.95 12.35
C VAL A 798 -21.68 19.59 11.77
N LEU A 799 -22.43 19.56 10.66
CA LEU A 799 -22.83 18.31 10.02
C LEU A 799 -21.62 17.45 9.62
N LEU A 800 -20.62 18.03 8.94
CA LEU A 800 -19.43 17.31 8.51
C LEU A 800 -18.58 16.85 9.70
N GLN A 801 -18.37 17.70 10.71
CA GLN A 801 -17.58 17.34 11.89
C GLN A 801 -18.23 16.23 12.72
N THR A 802 -19.55 16.28 12.92
CA THR A 802 -20.28 15.23 13.65
C THR A 802 -20.29 13.93 12.85
N LEU A 803 -20.49 13.98 11.53
CA LEU A 803 -20.37 12.80 10.67
C LEU A 803 -18.98 12.16 10.76
N ASP A 804 -17.92 12.97 10.63
CA ASP A 804 -16.54 12.50 10.69
C ASP A 804 -16.19 11.94 12.09
N HIS A 805 -16.73 12.52 13.17
CA HIS A 805 -16.56 11.99 14.53
C HIS A 805 -17.24 10.63 14.71
N LEU A 806 -18.54 10.53 14.42
CA LEU A 806 -19.30 9.30 14.56
C LEU A 806 -18.76 8.19 13.65
N TRP A 807 -18.35 8.53 12.43
CA TRP A 807 -17.74 7.58 11.51
C TRP A 807 -16.44 6.98 12.08
N ARG A 808 -15.58 7.79 12.70
CA ARG A 808 -14.35 7.30 13.35
C ARG A 808 -14.66 6.34 14.50
N GLU A 809 -15.61 6.69 15.36
CA GLU A 809 -16.04 5.79 16.46
C GLU A 809 -16.61 4.47 15.94
N HIS A 810 -17.36 4.54 14.83
CA HIS A 810 -17.90 3.37 14.16
C HIS A 810 -16.82 2.49 13.53
N LEU A 811 -15.79 3.08 12.90
CA LEU A 811 -14.65 2.32 12.39
C LEU A 811 -13.94 1.52 13.50
N VAL A 812 -13.76 2.13 14.67
CA VAL A 812 -13.16 1.49 15.85
C VAL A 812 -14.05 0.35 16.36
N THR A 813 -15.35 0.61 16.47
CA THR A 813 -16.32 -0.40 16.91
C THR A 813 -16.35 -1.59 15.94
N LEU A 814 -16.24 -1.35 14.63
CA LEU A 814 -16.21 -2.42 13.64
C LEU A 814 -14.88 -3.19 13.61
N ASP A 815 -13.77 -2.57 14.00
CA ASP A 815 -12.51 -3.30 14.22
C ASP A 815 -12.61 -4.22 15.44
N HIS A 816 -13.15 -3.72 16.56
CA HIS A 816 -13.45 -4.54 17.73
C HIS A 816 -14.38 -5.70 17.39
N LEU A 817 -15.45 -5.43 16.63
CA LEU A 817 -16.40 -6.45 16.19
C LEU A 817 -15.70 -7.53 15.37
N ARG A 818 -14.83 -7.16 14.44
CA ARG A 818 -14.09 -8.11 13.60
C ARG A 818 -13.22 -9.07 14.42
N GLN A 819 -12.63 -8.59 15.53
CA GLN A 819 -11.80 -9.41 16.40
C GLN A 819 -12.63 -10.40 17.24
N VAL A 820 -13.85 -10.03 17.62
CA VAL A 820 -14.72 -10.82 18.52
C VAL A 820 -15.75 -11.69 17.76
N ILE A 821 -16.05 -11.39 16.49
CA ILE A 821 -17.12 -12.11 15.77
C ILE A 821 -16.77 -13.59 15.48
N GLY A 822 -15.48 -13.94 15.45
CA GLY A 822 -15.02 -15.32 15.23
C GLY A 822 -15.60 -16.31 16.24
N TRP A 823 -15.95 -15.83 17.43
CA TRP A 823 -16.51 -16.62 18.52
C TRP A 823 -17.94 -17.10 18.24
N ARG A 824 -18.69 -16.40 17.38
CA ARG A 824 -20.01 -16.86 16.90
C ARG A 824 -19.91 -18.20 16.15
N GLY A 825 -18.73 -18.50 15.59
CA GLY A 825 -18.42 -19.78 14.95
C GLY A 825 -18.53 -20.99 15.87
N PHE A 826 -18.33 -20.83 17.19
CA PHE A 826 -18.51 -21.91 18.17
C PHE A 826 -19.97 -22.38 18.24
N ALA A 827 -20.93 -21.50 17.94
CA ALA A 827 -22.36 -21.82 17.88
C ALA A 827 -22.82 -22.32 16.50
N GLN A 828 -21.90 -22.73 15.62
CA GLN A 828 -22.18 -23.15 14.23
C GLN A 828 -22.89 -22.08 13.37
N ARG A 829 -22.80 -20.81 13.75
CA ARG A 829 -23.23 -19.67 12.93
C ARG A 829 -22.08 -19.21 12.05
N ASP A 830 -22.38 -18.76 10.83
CA ASP A 830 -21.36 -18.23 9.92
C ASP A 830 -20.92 -16.83 10.39
N PRO A 831 -19.67 -16.64 10.86
CA PRO A 831 -19.23 -15.38 11.46
C PRO A 831 -19.34 -14.19 10.51
N LEU A 832 -19.25 -14.41 9.19
CA LEU A 832 -19.37 -13.33 8.22
C LEU A 832 -20.80 -12.80 8.12
N ASN A 833 -21.81 -13.65 8.23
CA ASN A 833 -23.20 -13.22 8.18
C ASN A 833 -23.59 -12.50 9.47
N GLU A 834 -23.15 -12.98 10.62
CA GLU A 834 -23.34 -12.27 11.89
C GLU A 834 -22.64 -10.91 11.85
N TYR A 835 -21.39 -10.84 11.36
CA TYR A 835 -20.67 -9.57 11.17
C TYR A 835 -21.46 -8.58 10.31
N LYS A 836 -22.06 -9.04 9.20
CA LYS A 836 -22.87 -8.18 8.33
C LYS A 836 -24.09 -7.62 9.02
N SER A 837 -24.82 -8.46 9.75
CA SER A 837 -26.03 -8.06 10.47
C SER A 837 -25.69 -7.06 11.58
N GLU A 838 -24.74 -7.41 12.47
CA GLU A 838 -24.33 -6.56 13.59
C GLU A 838 -23.70 -5.24 13.08
N ALA A 839 -22.90 -5.27 12.01
CA ALA A 839 -22.32 -4.06 11.42
C ALA A 839 -23.38 -3.15 10.77
N PHE A 840 -24.47 -3.70 10.24
CA PHE A 840 -25.58 -2.94 9.69
C PHE A 840 -26.42 -2.29 10.79
N GLU A 841 -26.66 -2.99 11.90
CA GLU A 841 -27.32 -2.43 13.08
C GLU A 841 -26.53 -1.25 13.66
N LEU A 842 -25.21 -1.42 13.84
CA LEU A 842 -24.32 -0.34 14.28
C LEU A 842 -24.35 0.86 13.33
N PHE A 843 -24.37 0.62 12.01
CA PHE A 843 -24.43 1.69 11.02
C PHE A 843 -25.76 2.48 11.06
N ASN A 844 -26.89 1.80 11.27
CA ASN A 844 -28.17 2.47 11.47
C ASN A 844 -28.18 3.29 12.78
N GLY A 845 -27.56 2.76 13.83
CA GLY A 845 -27.32 3.48 15.08
C GLY A 845 -26.56 4.79 14.86
N LEU A 846 -25.46 4.74 14.10
CA LEU A 846 -24.68 5.92 13.71
C LEU A 846 -25.55 6.98 13.01
N VAL A 847 -26.41 6.58 12.07
CA VAL A 847 -27.29 7.53 11.37
C VAL A 847 -28.30 8.16 12.33
N GLY A 848 -28.83 7.40 13.29
CA GLY A 848 -29.65 7.93 14.38
C GLY A 848 -28.92 8.97 15.23
N SER A 849 -27.73 8.60 15.72
CA SER A 849 -26.89 9.49 16.54
C SER A 849 -26.47 10.76 15.79
N LEU A 850 -26.21 10.67 14.48
CA LEU A 850 -25.88 11.83 13.65
C LEU A 850 -27.01 12.86 13.67
N ARG A 851 -28.26 12.41 13.43
CA ARG A 851 -29.44 13.29 13.42
C ARG A 851 -29.61 13.99 14.77
N GLU A 852 -29.50 13.23 15.86
CA GLU A 852 -29.65 13.76 17.22
C GLU A 852 -28.55 14.75 17.58
N GLN A 853 -27.28 14.38 17.39
CA GLN A 853 -26.14 15.23 17.77
C GLN A 853 -26.05 16.51 16.95
N VAL A 854 -26.30 16.45 15.63
CA VAL A 854 -26.35 17.64 14.78
C VAL A 854 -27.45 18.58 15.25
N THR A 855 -28.66 18.05 15.49
CA THR A 855 -29.79 18.83 16.01
C THR A 855 -29.44 19.48 17.35
N GLN A 856 -28.85 18.71 18.27
CA GLN A 856 -28.49 19.18 19.61
C GLN A 856 -27.43 20.29 19.58
N GLN A 857 -26.36 20.12 18.80
CA GLN A 857 -25.30 21.10 18.70
C GLN A 857 -25.82 22.41 18.08
N LEU A 858 -26.60 22.31 16.99
CA LEU A 858 -27.19 23.47 16.32
C LEU A 858 -28.24 24.19 17.19
N ALA A 859 -29.01 23.44 17.98
CA ALA A 859 -29.98 24.00 18.92
C ALA A 859 -29.33 24.76 20.10
N ARG A 860 -28.03 24.57 20.34
CA ARG A 860 -27.28 25.23 21.44
C ARG A 860 -26.34 26.33 20.96
N ILE A 861 -26.06 26.41 19.66
CA ILE A 861 -25.03 27.32 19.13
C ILE A 861 -25.42 28.80 19.31
N GLU A 862 -24.60 29.57 20.02
CA GLU A 862 -24.72 31.02 20.15
C GLU A 862 -23.45 31.69 19.65
N ILE A 863 -23.56 32.51 18.60
CA ILE A 863 -22.40 33.19 18.02
C ILE A 863 -22.25 34.54 18.70
N THR A 864 -21.14 34.73 19.42
CA THR A 864 -20.80 36.03 20.00
C THR A 864 -19.84 36.74 19.05
N TYR A 865 -20.31 37.81 18.40
CA TYR A 865 -19.46 38.68 17.60
C TYR A 865 -18.54 39.49 18.52
N GLN A 866 -17.29 39.06 18.70
CA GLN A 866 -16.25 39.93 19.26
C GLN A 866 -15.72 40.86 18.16
N GLU A 867 -15.82 42.17 18.36
CA GLU A 867 -15.02 43.16 17.62
C GLU A 867 -13.53 42.91 17.96
N GLN A 868 -12.79 42.25 17.07
CA GLN A 868 -11.33 42.18 17.15
C GLN A 868 -10.67 42.85 15.94
N GLU A 869 -9.68 43.67 16.27
CA GLU A 869 -8.83 44.57 15.47
C GLU A 869 -8.17 43.95 14.22
N PRO A 870 -7.66 44.78 13.28
CA PRO A 870 -7.08 44.32 12.02
C PRO A 870 -5.71 43.63 12.24
N GLN A 871 -5.73 42.32 12.43
CA GLN A 871 -4.60 41.44 12.16
C GLN A 871 -5.06 40.39 11.16
N GLY A 872 -4.30 40.22 10.07
CA GLY A 872 -4.71 39.51 8.85
C GLY A 872 -4.83 37.98 8.95
N ALA A 873 -5.43 37.46 10.02
CA ALA A 873 -5.91 36.10 10.09
C ALA A 873 -7.35 36.05 9.56
N ASN A 874 -7.57 35.27 8.51
CA ASN A 874 -8.88 35.04 7.94
C ASN A 874 -9.78 34.34 8.99
N PRO A 875 -10.93 34.91 9.42
CA PRO A 875 -11.85 34.27 10.37
C PRO A 875 -12.41 32.93 9.87
N PHE A 876 -12.23 32.66 8.57
CA PHE A 876 -12.67 31.46 7.86
C PHE A 876 -11.50 30.50 7.54
N ALA A 877 -10.38 30.58 8.28
CA ALA A 877 -9.31 29.60 8.14
C ALA A 877 -9.86 28.21 8.54
N SER A 878 -9.89 27.28 7.57
CA SER A 878 -10.34 25.91 7.78
C SER A 878 -9.52 25.26 8.92
N PRO A 879 -10.13 24.39 9.75
CA PRO A 879 -9.38 23.70 10.80
C PRO A 879 -8.20 22.93 10.18
N GLU A 880 -7.00 23.08 10.75
CA GLU A 880 -5.87 22.22 10.38
C GLU A 880 -6.21 20.77 10.74
N LEU A 881 -5.96 19.84 9.80
CA LEU A 881 -6.15 18.41 10.05
C LEU A 881 -5.27 17.98 11.25
N PRO A 882 -5.75 17.05 12.10
CA PRO A 882 -4.94 16.52 13.20
C PRO A 882 -3.67 15.84 12.69
N SER A 883 -2.69 15.62 13.58
CA SER A 883 -1.46 14.89 13.22
C SER A 883 -1.80 13.46 12.77
N MET A 884 -1.53 13.15 11.50
CA MET A 884 -1.85 11.87 10.88
C MET A 884 -0.59 11.05 10.63
N PHE A 885 -0.67 9.75 10.89
CA PHE A 885 0.40 8.80 10.61
C PHE A 885 -0.09 7.79 9.58
N ALA A 886 0.53 7.83 8.41
CA ALA A 886 0.29 6.83 7.36
C ALA A 886 1.00 5.53 7.75
N GLN A 887 0.27 4.42 7.70
CA GLN A 887 0.79 3.09 8.00
C GLN A 887 0.43 2.10 6.91
N HIS A 888 1.44 1.41 6.39
CA HIS A 888 1.28 0.22 5.57
C HIS A 888 2.37 -0.78 5.95
N LEU A 889 1.94 -1.90 6.53
CA LEU A 889 2.85 -2.94 7.00
C LEU A 889 3.18 -3.90 5.85
N ASP A 890 4.47 -4.08 5.58
CA ASP A 890 4.95 -5.09 4.64
C ASP A 890 4.53 -6.49 5.17
N PRO A 891 3.80 -7.30 4.37
CA PRO A 891 3.26 -8.57 4.84
C PRO A 891 4.29 -9.66 5.17
N VAL A 892 5.53 -9.50 4.71
CA VAL A 892 6.63 -10.46 4.88
C VAL A 892 7.53 -10.04 6.05
N THR A 893 7.86 -8.76 6.14
CA THR A 893 8.79 -8.23 7.15
C THR A 893 8.10 -7.67 8.39
N GLY A 894 6.82 -7.27 8.26
CA GLY A 894 6.07 -6.60 9.33
C GLY A 894 6.53 -5.18 9.62
N GLU A 895 7.44 -4.61 8.81
CA GLU A 895 7.91 -3.24 8.95
C GLU A 895 6.95 -2.25 8.27
N ASN A 896 6.85 -1.02 8.78
CA ASN A 896 6.03 0.02 8.15
C ASN A 896 6.79 0.61 6.94
N GLU A 897 6.28 0.40 5.73
CA GLU A 897 6.89 0.91 4.49
C GLU A 897 6.99 2.44 4.49
N MET A 898 6.07 3.12 5.20
CA MET A 898 6.04 4.58 5.29
C MET A 898 7.19 5.17 6.14
N ASP A 899 7.83 4.36 7.00
CA ASP A 899 8.93 4.84 7.87
C ASP A 899 10.26 4.98 7.11
N TYR A 900 10.42 4.27 5.99
CA TYR A 900 11.67 4.20 5.22
C TYR A 900 11.76 5.22 4.08
N ALA A 901 10.63 5.71 3.57
CA ALA A 901 10.57 6.68 2.47
C ALA A 901 11.31 7.99 2.80
N GLY A 902 11.38 8.37 4.07
CA GLY A 902 12.11 9.56 4.54
C GLY A 902 13.64 9.43 4.61
N ARG A 903 14.23 8.25 4.37
CA ARG A 903 15.69 8.02 4.40
C ARG A 903 16.33 7.84 3.01
N GLY A 904 15.53 7.82 1.94
CA GLY A 904 15.92 7.26 0.64
C GLY A 904 16.21 8.23 -0.51
N THR A 905 16.11 9.55 -0.35
CA THR A 905 16.44 10.50 -1.44
C THR A 905 17.85 11.05 -1.28
N GLY A 906 18.82 10.29 -1.78
CA GLY A 906 20.18 10.78 -2.02
C GLY A 906 20.24 11.70 -3.24
N SER A 907 19.51 12.83 -3.22
CA SER A 907 19.78 13.93 -4.15
C SER A 907 20.83 14.84 -3.51
N ASP A 908 22.03 14.86 -4.06
CA ASP A 908 23.05 15.86 -3.76
C ASP A 908 22.45 17.27 -3.86
N GLY A 909 22.32 17.94 -2.71
CA GLY A 909 21.99 19.38 -2.63
C GLY A 909 20.59 19.77 -2.13
N GLY A 910 19.77 18.84 -1.63
CA GLY A 910 18.45 19.12 -1.03
C GLY A 910 18.40 18.78 0.46
N GLY A 911 17.82 19.65 1.30
CA GLY A 911 17.80 19.50 2.75
C GLY A 911 17.18 18.18 3.24
N GLY A 912 17.97 17.39 3.97
CA GLY A 912 17.50 16.29 4.79
C GLY A 912 16.61 16.74 5.96
N PRO A 913 15.98 15.79 6.66
CA PRO A 913 14.55 15.77 6.93
C PRO A 913 14.09 16.86 7.88
N ALA A 914 12.98 17.50 7.51
CA ALA A 914 12.08 18.11 8.47
C ALA A 914 11.54 16.99 9.37
N TYR A 915 12.01 16.96 10.61
CA TYR A 915 11.19 16.51 11.74
C TYR A 915 10.00 17.47 11.84
N GLY A 916 9.01 17.29 10.96
CA GLY A 916 7.67 17.83 11.14
C GLY A 916 6.91 16.88 12.05
N TYR A 917 6.39 17.41 13.15
CA TYR A 917 5.31 16.85 13.97
C TYR A 917 5.62 15.89 15.13
N ALA A 918 6.89 15.55 15.43
CA ALA A 918 7.23 14.79 16.66
C ALA A 918 7.86 15.63 17.79
N ALA A 919 7.75 16.96 17.77
CA ALA A 919 8.31 17.85 18.78
C ALA A 919 7.30 18.82 19.43
N GLN A 920 6.02 18.45 19.49
CA GLN A 920 5.00 19.20 20.24
C GLN A 920 4.40 18.45 21.44
N ALA A 921 4.85 17.23 21.72
CA ALA A 921 4.43 16.44 22.89
C ALA A 921 5.52 16.34 23.98
N LEU A 922 6.39 17.36 24.09
CA LEU A 922 7.23 17.56 25.27
C LEU A 922 6.78 18.85 25.94
N SER A 923 6.44 18.74 27.22
CA SER A 923 5.97 19.78 28.13
C SER A 923 6.76 21.10 28.00
N PRO A 924 6.14 22.27 28.27
CA PRO A 924 6.74 23.59 28.05
C PRO A 924 7.77 24.00 29.12
N ASP A 925 8.68 23.10 29.51
CA ASP A 925 9.69 23.31 30.54
C ASP A 925 11.12 22.91 30.09
N THR A 926 11.49 23.26 28.85
CA THR A 926 12.90 23.29 28.45
C THR A 926 13.32 24.69 28.00
N ALA A 927 14.12 25.32 28.86
CA ALA A 927 14.84 26.58 28.74
C ALA A 927 14.86 27.26 27.36
N VAL A 928 14.24 28.44 27.30
CA VAL A 928 14.46 29.48 26.29
C VAL A 928 15.97 29.75 26.19
N ILE A 929 16.63 29.34 25.10
CA ILE A 929 17.95 29.84 24.76
C ILE A 929 17.75 31.26 24.20
N GLU A 930 18.05 32.26 25.02
CA GLU A 930 18.09 33.66 24.62
C GLU A 930 19.13 33.84 23.51
N ARG A 931 18.69 34.13 22.27
CA ARG A 931 19.59 34.35 21.11
C ARG A 931 20.14 35.77 21.19
N ASP A 932 21.45 35.94 21.41
CA ASP A 932 22.08 37.27 21.48
C ASP A 932 22.27 37.83 20.06
N PRO A 933 21.62 38.95 19.67
CA PRO A 933 21.75 39.56 18.34
C PRO A 933 23.17 39.96 17.91
N ASN A 934 24.14 39.98 18.83
CA ASN A 934 25.53 40.33 18.53
C ASN A 934 26.48 39.12 18.45
N ASP A 935 26.03 37.90 18.77
CA ASP A 935 26.84 36.68 18.69
C ASP A 935 26.14 35.60 17.87
N ALA A 936 26.60 35.43 16.63
CA ALA A 936 26.05 34.49 15.66
C ALA A 936 26.14 33.01 16.08
N THR A 937 27.00 32.65 17.02
CA THR A 937 27.12 31.27 17.51
C THR A 937 25.95 30.87 18.43
N THR A 938 25.25 31.87 18.99
CA THR A 938 24.07 31.68 19.87
C THR A 938 22.75 31.57 19.11
N TRP A 939 22.74 31.88 17.81
CA TRP A 939 21.51 31.97 17.02
C TRP A 939 20.88 30.62 16.67
N GLY A 940 21.65 29.52 16.79
CA GLY A 940 21.21 28.19 16.37
C GLY A 940 20.89 28.11 14.87
N ARG A 941 20.03 27.18 14.46
CA ARG A 941 19.51 27.13 13.08
C ARG A 941 18.42 28.20 12.92
N VAL A 942 18.66 29.15 12.03
CA VAL A 942 17.71 30.23 11.67
C VAL A 942 17.06 29.90 10.33
N GLY A 943 15.74 29.86 10.29
CA GLY A 943 15.00 29.59 9.06
C GLY A 943 15.27 30.67 8.01
N ARG A 944 15.42 30.29 6.72
CA ARG A 944 15.72 31.24 5.63
C ARG A 944 14.73 32.41 5.52
N ASN A 945 13.46 32.17 5.86
CA ASN A 945 12.39 33.16 5.83
C ASN A 945 12.10 33.81 7.20
N GLU A 946 12.76 33.38 8.28
CA GLU A 946 12.61 33.98 9.61
C GLU A 946 13.26 35.38 9.69
N PRO A 947 12.77 36.27 10.58
CA PRO A 947 13.49 37.49 10.92
C PRO A 947 14.91 37.17 11.35
N CYS A 948 15.90 37.84 10.76
CA CYS A 948 17.30 37.58 11.07
C CYS A 948 17.60 37.93 12.54
N PRO A 949 18.17 37.00 13.35
CA PRO A 949 18.35 37.21 14.79
C PRO A 949 19.27 38.38 15.16
N CYS A 950 20.07 38.89 14.22
CA CYS A 950 20.86 40.11 14.37
C CYS A 950 20.05 41.39 14.64
N GLY A 951 18.71 41.34 14.68
CA GLY A 951 17.85 42.50 14.93
C GLY A 951 17.66 43.43 13.72
N SER A 952 18.12 43.06 12.53
CA SER A 952 18.05 43.91 11.31
C SER A 952 16.64 44.14 10.75
N GLY A 953 15.62 43.44 11.26
CA GLY A 953 14.23 43.50 10.74
C GLY A 953 14.02 42.86 9.36
N LYS A 954 15.07 42.32 8.71
CA LYS A 954 14.99 41.63 7.42
C LYS A 954 14.94 40.11 7.60
N LYS A 955 14.36 39.38 6.64
CA LYS A 955 14.42 37.90 6.60
C LYS A 955 15.87 37.43 6.47
N TYR A 956 16.23 36.30 7.09
CA TYR A 956 17.61 35.79 7.12
C TYR A 956 18.23 35.69 5.72
N LYS A 957 17.48 35.20 4.71
CA LYS A 957 17.92 35.11 3.29
C LYS A 957 18.29 36.45 2.63
N HIS A 958 17.85 37.57 3.17
CA HIS A 958 18.13 38.93 2.69
C HIS A 958 19.06 39.70 3.63
N CYS A 959 19.67 39.00 4.59
CA CYS A 959 20.62 39.52 5.56
C CYS A 959 21.83 38.57 5.64
N HIS A 960 22.05 37.89 6.76
CA HIS A 960 23.20 36.99 6.95
C HIS A 960 23.14 35.69 6.13
N GLY A 961 21.98 35.34 5.58
CA GLY A 961 21.78 34.22 4.65
C GLY A 961 21.86 34.59 3.17
N THR A 962 22.34 35.81 2.85
CA THR A 962 22.52 36.25 1.46
C THR A 962 23.79 35.63 0.89
N LEU A 963 23.67 34.79 -0.14
CA LEU A 963 24.82 34.25 -0.86
C LEU A 963 25.36 35.34 -1.79
N THR A 964 26.39 36.07 -1.37
CA THR A 964 27.25 36.81 -2.31
C THR A 964 28.27 35.86 -2.93
N ALA A 965 28.41 35.98 -4.26
CA ALA A 965 29.19 35.12 -5.15
C ALA A 965 30.64 34.85 -4.73
#